data_AF-A0A8C5WUX1-F1
#
_entry.id   AF-A0A8C5WUX1-F1
#
_cell.length_a   1.000
_cell.length_b   1.000
_cell.length_c   1.000
_cell.angle_alpha   90.00
_cell.angle_beta   90.00
_cell.angle_gamma   90.00
#
_symmetry.space_group_name_H-M   'P 1'
#
loop_
_entity.id
_entity.type
_entity.pdbx_description
1 polymer ?
#
loop_
_entity_poly.entity_id
_entity_poly.type
_entity_poly.pdbx_seq_one_letter_code
_entity_poly.pdbx_strand_id
1 'polypeptide(L)'
;LRSTVGASPSEATRFPSWSSVEVPAERAAAAASVKPFLRLRGNTLTLIWVWSLGKGGFLPLRGEPFFSPSGLAGGGSLLLQGLRRLPLPPCRSSICGPNAIEIEIRPVWKLLFKEILNPFYVFQVFTLTLWYTQGYVEYSSAIVILSVISIGLTIYDLRQQSIKLHNLVKEHNQVQVTVWTKGEGSSTVESRHLVPGDLLLLEGQRFSLPCDAILLEGSCVVNEGLLTGESVPVSKTPLPHSDNTLPWKAYGMGDYRRHVLFCGTEVIQTRRAGPGPVRAVVLQTGFNTAKGDLVRSILYPKPLNFRLYQQAFQFIMGLAVIGILGMIYTICVYVIQKQPASDTVAMALLLLTVPVPPVIPAALTTSIVYAQRRLARKKIFCISPQRINLCGQINLVCFDKTGTLTEDGLDLWGALPCQSQSFQSVHSFSGGPLPWGPLCRAMATCHSLLLLDGKIQGDPLDLKMFEGTNWAGALHHSRQMAAPVEGILILHQFPFSSSLLRMSVITQELGKSGLELYMKGAPETVASFCEEVTVPNIFQAELRRFTAQGFRVIGLAHKELELPQGALESGLTFLGLLVMENRLKSETRPVLQELRQARIRSVMVTGVLGVVAGSGGLSPSESKFLWQSWESSLIINWLSLGAFLFPWKLKPVFQDPHIPLEEPSAQEEGDNFHFVLSGASYQVLAKHFSSLLPKVLLSGTVFARMSPSQKSNLVEEFQKLDYYVGMCGDGANDCGALKMAHAGISLSEQEASVASPFTSQIPNIECVPALIREGRASLVASFAVFKYLTLYGLVQFIAIVLLYWQLQILGNYQFLIQDIGITLVVCLTMNLTHAYPKLAPYRPPGRLLSPPLLLSILFNVALSILLQLFGFLYVKRQAWYSQLRAQGHPVLSYETTTLWPLMTLSCIAFAFIFSKGRPFRKPIYTNYIFSGLLCLQLGVSLFLLFADLEGIYQRMELLCTPTIWRVSVLIMLLVFFLVSSLVEVRYTSLPPRARIRGCRAGSRWLLGLRQGRAGGGGRLQGWKAGFKAPL
;
A
#
# COMPACT_ATOMS: atom_id res chain seq x y z
N LEU A 1 -12.30 -13.37 -20.73
CA LEU A 1 -13.36 -13.66 -21.72
C LEU A 1 -12.81 -14.68 -22.72
N ARG A 2 -12.79 -15.95 -22.33
CA ARG A 2 -12.54 -17.12 -23.19
C ARG A 2 -13.44 -18.22 -22.62
N SER A 3 -14.73 -18.13 -22.92
CA SER A 3 -15.70 -19.19 -22.64
C SER A 3 -17.07 -18.79 -23.21
N THR A 4 -17.18 -18.68 -24.53
CA THR A 4 -18.44 -18.83 -25.27
C THR A 4 -18.10 -18.98 -26.75
N VAL A 5 -18.90 -19.80 -27.44
CA VAL A 5 -18.78 -20.28 -28.83
C VAL A 5 -17.90 -21.52 -28.99
N GLY A 6 -18.54 -22.67 -28.76
CA GLY A 6 -18.23 -23.88 -29.49
C GLY A 6 -18.82 -23.78 -30.90
N ALA A 7 -17.98 -24.00 -31.91
CA ALA A 7 -18.37 -24.32 -33.28
C ALA A 7 -17.26 -25.22 -33.86
N SER A 8 -17.69 -26.27 -34.55
CA SER A 8 -16.89 -27.37 -35.11
C SER A 8 -15.94 -26.93 -36.24
N PRO A 9 -14.85 -27.69 -36.49
CA PRO A 9 -13.87 -27.38 -37.51
C PRO A 9 -14.26 -28.05 -38.84
N SER A 10 -15.07 -27.41 -39.67
CA SER A 10 -15.34 -27.91 -41.02
C SER A 10 -15.97 -26.85 -41.92
N GLU A 11 -15.23 -25.82 -42.29
CA GLU A 11 -15.53 -24.98 -43.47
C GLU A 11 -14.34 -24.04 -43.76
N ALA A 12 -13.19 -24.64 -44.03
CA ALA A 12 -12.07 -23.95 -44.67
C ALA A 12 -12.17 -24.19 -46.18
N THR A 13 -12.84 -23.31 -46.91
CA THR A 13 -12.67 -23.26 -48.37
C THR A 13 -12.60 -21.82 -48.90
N ARG A 14 -11.56 -21.60 -49.72
CA ARG A 14 -11.46 -20.66 -50.85
C ARG A 14 -11.21 -19.18 -50.54
N PHE A 15 -9.94 -18.80 -50.55
CA PHE A 15 -9.48 -17.62 -51.28
C PHE A 15 -8.27 -17.99 -52.16
N PRO A 16 -8.16 -17.45 -53.39
CA PRO A 16 -7.33 -18.01 -54.45
C PRO A 16 -5.87 -17.55 -54.35
N SER A 17 -4.97 -18.45 -54.75
CA SER A 17 -3.57 -18.20 -55.07
C SER A 17 -3.45 -17.25 -56.26
N TRP A 18 -2.72 -16.14 -56.09
CA TRP A 18 -2.21 -15.34 -57.20
C TRP A 18 -0.72 -15.58 -57.35
N SER A 19 -0.37 -16.36 -58.37
CA SER A 19 0.97 -16.52 -58.92
C SER A 19 1.31 -15.34 -59.86
N SER A 20 2.59 -14.97 -59.84
CA SER A 20 3.37 -14.35 -60.92
C SER A 20 2.75 -13.18 -61.69
N VAL A 21 3.13 -11.97 -61.27
CA VAL A 21 3.28 -10.82 -62.19
C VAL A 21 4.64 -10.20 -61.91
N GLU A 22 5.59 -10.38 -62.84
CA GLU A 22 6.85 -9.65 -62.85
C GLU A 22 6.57 -8.16 -63.14
N VAL A 23 7.04 -7.29 -62.24
CA VAL A 23 7.01 -5.83 -62.43
C VAL A 23 8.46 -5.33 -62.33
N PRO A 24 8.94 -4.45 -63.25
CA PRO A 24 10.34 -4.03 -63.30
C PRO A 24 10.79 -3.29 -62.03
N ALA A 25 12.06 -3.49 -61.67
CA ALA A 25 12.68 -3.15 -60.38
C ALA A 25 12.73 -1.66 -59.97
N GLU A 26 12.18 -0.72 -60.73
CA GLU A 26 12.25 0.71 -60.44
C GLU A 26 10.95 1.34 -59.88
N ARG A 27 9.88 0.57 -59.69
CA ARG A 27 8.64 1.04 -59.03
C ARG A 27 8.34 0.41 -57.66
N ALA A 28 9.27 -0.38 -57.11
CA ALA A 28 9.12 -1.02 -55.80
C ALA A 28 9.35 -0.06 -54.60
N ALA A 29 9.97 1.11 -54.80
CA ALA A 29 10.26 2.04 -53.72
C ALA A 29 9.06 2.92 -53.30
N ALA A 30 8.02 3.03 -54.13
CA ALA A 30 6.86 3.90 -53.87
C ALA A 30 5.58 3.13 -53.47
N ALA A 31 5.55 1.81 -53.61
CA ALA A 31 4.37 0.96 -53.34
C ALA A 31 4.40 0.25 -51.97
N ALA A 32 5.35 0.59 -51.09
CA ALA A 32 5.28 0.25 -49.66
C ALA A 32 4.36 1.23 -48.89
N SER A 33 3.25 1.63 -49.51
CA SER A 33 2.17 2.37 -48.86
C SER A 33 1.52 1.47 -47.81
N VAL A 34 1.95 1.64 -46.57
CA VAL A 34 1.22 1.46 -45.31
C VAL A 34 -0.14 0.75 -45.48
N LYS A 35 -0.14 -0.58 -45.48
CA LYS A 35 -1.37 -1.36 -45.24
C LYS A 35 -1.81 -1.15 -43.78
N PRO A 36 -3.11 -1.11 -43.50
CA PRO A 36 -3.65 -0.51 -42.29
C PRO A 36 -3.15 -1.25 -41.05
N PHE A 37 -2.36 -0.56 -40.23
CA PHE A 37 -2.03 -1.00 -38.88
C PHE A 37 -3.35 -1.16 -38.10
N LEU A 38 -3.71 -2.40 -37.78
CA LEU A 38 -4.90 -2.70 -36.99
C LEU A 38 -4.62 -2.28 -35.54
N ARG A 39 -4.91 -1.01 -35.24
CA ARG A 39 -4.76 -0.39 -33.92
C ARG A 39 -5.87 -0.87 -33.01
N LEU A 40 -5.68 -1.99 -32.33
CA LEU A 40 -6.60 -2.45 -31.30
C LEU A 40 -6.43 -1.59 -30.04
N ARG A 41 -7.29 -0.58 -29.87
CA ARG A 41 -7.53 0.06 -28.57
C ARG A 41 -8.24 -0.97 -27.69
N GLY A 42 -7.47 -1.85 -27.05
CA GLY A 42 -8.02 -2.80 -26.08
C GLY A 42 -8.60 -2.02 -24.89
N ASN A 43 -9.86 -2.27 -24.55
CA ASN A 43 -10.63 -1.60 -23.48
C ASN A 43 -10.00 -1.63 -22.06
N THR A 44 -8.80 -2.17 -21.87
CA THR A 44 -8.22 -2.44 -20.54
C THR A 44 -6.74 -2.14 -20.39
N LEU A 45 -5.97 -1.84 -21.44
CA LEU A 45 -4.54 -1.53 -21.31
C LEU A 45 -4.15 -0.45 -22.31
N THR A 46 -3.74 0.72 -21.83
CA THR A 46 -3.24 1.89 -22.57
C THR A 46 -1.91 1.66 -23.31
N LEU A 47 -1.61 0.40 -23.64
CA LEU A 47 -0.44 0.00 -24.43
C LEU A 47 -0.84 -0.11 -25.90
N ILE A 48 -0.01 0.45 -26.78
CA ILE A 48 -0.20 0.31 -28.22
C ILE A 48 0.37 -1.05 -28.64
N TRP A 49 -0.41 -1.82 -29.38
CA TRP A 49 0.02 -3.10 -29.94
C TRP A 49 0.15 -2.96 -31.45
N VAL A 50 1.26 -3.47 -31.99
CA VAL A 50 1.52 -3.49 -33.44
C VAL A 50 1.59 -4.92 -33.90
N TRP A 51 0.86 -5.21 -34.98
CA TRP A 51 0.95 -6.50 -35.65
C TRP A 51 2.29 -6.61 -36.38
N SER A 52 3.13 -7.57 -35.99
CA SER A 52 4.39 -7.85 -36.67
C SER A 52 4.22 -9.03 -37.62
N LEU A 53 4.27 -8.76 -38.93
CA LEU A 53 4.22 -9.78 -39.99
C LEU A 53 5.30 -10.85 -39.81
N GLY A 54 6.51 -10.48 -39.37
CA GLY A 54 7.62 -11.41 -39.18
C GLY A 54 7.53 -12.31 -37.95
N LYS A 55 6.76 -11.93 -36.92
CA LYS A 55 6.57 -12.75 -35.69
C LYS A 55 5.19 -13.39 -35.59
N GLY A 56 4.30 -13.16 -36.56
CA GLY A 56 2.94 -13.74 -36.59
C GLY A 56 2.10 -13.39 -35.35
N GLY A 57 2.29 -12.20 -34.77
CA GLY A 57 1.64 -11.84 -33.52
C GLY A 57 1.62 -10.33 -33.23
N PHE A 58 0.75 -9.95 -32.29
CA PHE A 58 0.73 -8.60 -31.74
C PHE A 58 1.90 -8.42 -30.77
N LEU A 59 2.78 -7.48 -31.08
CA LEU A 59 3.84 -7.04 -30.19
C LEU A 59 3.41 -5.77 -29.48
N PRO A 60 3.60 -5.67 -28.16
CA PRO A 60 3.41 -4.40 -27.50
C PRO A 60 4.52 -3.46 -28.00
N LEU A 61 4.16 -2.24 -28.38
CA LEU A 61 5.09 -1.10 -28.36
C LEU A 61 5.39 -0.76 -26.90
N ARG A 62 6.00 -1.71 -26.18
CA ARG A 62 6.80 -1.34 -25.04
C ARG A 62 7.97 -0.58 -25.64
N GLY A 63 8.21 0.62 -25.12
CA GLY A 63 9.55 1.17 -25.16
C GLY A 63 10.50 0.27 -24.35
N GLU A 64 10.70 -1.00 -24.75
CA GLU A 64 12.08 -1.45 -24.85
C GLU A 64 12.75 -0.31 -25.60
N PRO A 65 13.72 0.39 -24.98
CA PRO A 65 14.23 1.59 -25.59
C PRO A 65 14.57 1.19 -27.02
N PHE A 66 14.02 1.89 -28.01
CA PHE A 66 14.45 1.71 -29.41
C PHE A 66 15.99 1.75 -29.49
N PHE A 67 16.59 2.37 -28.46
CA PHE A 67 17.96 2.32 -27.99
C PHE A 67 18.18 1.31 -26.85
N SER A 68 18.12 0.01 -27.12
CA SER A 68 18.88 -0.95 -26.31
C SER A 68 20.34 -0.45 -26.27
N PRO A 69 21.12 -0.61 -25.19
CA PRO A 69 22.55 -0.26 -25.21
C PRO A 69 23.30 -0.92 -26.38
N SER A 70 22.77 -2.02 -26.93
CA SER A 70 23.26 -2.63 -28.18
C SER A 70 22.94 -1.86 -29.48
N GLY A 71 21.93 -0.98 -29.48
CA GLY A 71 21.52 -0.14 -30.61
C GLY A 71 22.10 1.28 -30.60
N LEU A 72 22.73 1.70 -29.50
CA LEU A 72 23.52 2.95 -29.35
C LEU A 72 24.93 2.80 -29.98
N ALA A 73 25.04 2.03 -31.06
CA ALA A 73 26.29 1.60 -31.72
C ALA A 73 27.00 2.70 -32.52
N GLY A 74 26.63 3.96 -32.35
CA GLY A 74 27.33 5.08 -32.96
C GLY A 74 27.24 6.30 -32.07
N GLY A 75 28.39 6.97 -31.86
CA GLY A 75 28.49 8.16 -31.02
C GLY A 75 27.50 9.27 -31.38
N GLY A 76 27.53 10.39 -30.65
CA GLY A 76 26.57 11.50 -30.80
C GLY A 76 26.30 11.95 -32.25
N SER A 77 27.32 11.87 -33.13
CA SER A 77 27.21 12.12 -34.57
C SER A 77 26.32 11.10 -35.33
N LEU A 78 26.35 9.82 -34.94
CA LEU A 78 25.57 8.73 -35.52
C LEU A 78 24.14 8.65 -34.96
N LEU A 79 23.84 9.17 -33.77
CA LEU A 79 22.46 9.41 -33.31
C LEU A 79 21.78 10.51 -34.14
N LEU A 80 22.52 11.61 -34.39
CA LEU A 80 22.13 12.68 -35.33
C LEU A 80 22.05 12.19 -36.80
N GLN A 81 22.83 11.18 -37.21
CA GLN A 81 22.71 10.53 -38.52
C GLN A 81 21.65 9.41 -38.55
N GLY A 82 21.40 8.71 -37.45
CA GLY A 82 20.41 7.63 -37.32
C GLY A 82 18.98 8.16 -37.36
N LEU A 83 18.78 9.38 -36.84
CA LEU A 83 17.59 10.20 -37.08
C LEU A 83 17.36 10.49 -38.58
N ARG A 84 18.37 10.39 -39.45
CA ARG A 84 18.22 10.54 -40.92
C ARG A 84 17.62 9.30 -41.59
N ARG A 85 17.62 8.13 -40.94
CA ARG A 85 17.08 6.86 -41.48
C ARG A 85 15.68 6.51 -40.96
N LEU A 86 15.14 7.29 -40.03
CA LEU A 86 13.78 7.09 -39.50
C LEU A 86 12.74 7.66 -40.48
N PRO A 87 11.59 7.00 -40.63
CA PRO A 87 10.54 7.47 -41.54
C PRO A 87 10.05 8.87 -41.15
N LEU A 88 9.50 9.59 -42.15
CA LEU A 88 8.97 10.95 -42.04
C LEU A 88 8.15 11.14 -40.73
N PRO A 89 8.21 12.32 -40.08
CA PRO A 89 7.44 12.64 -38.86
C PRO A 89 5.99 12.10 -38.82
N PRO A 90 5.18 12.17 -39.91
CA PRO A 90 3.83 11.60 -39.93
C PRO A 90 3.76 10.08 -39.69
N CYS A 91 4.74 9.30 -40.18
CA CYS A 91 4.78 7.85 -39.95
C CYS A 91 5.07 7.52 -38.48
N ARG A 92 5.96 8.28 -37.83
CA ARG A 92 6.29 8.11 -36.40
C ARG A 92 5.10 8.46 -35.50
N SER A 93 4.39 9.54 -35.82
CA SER A 93 3.16 9.95 -35.12
C SER A 93 2.05 8.89 -35.21
N SER A 94 1.90 8.24 -36.37
CA SER A 94 0.91 7.17 -36.56
C SER A 94 1.20 5.93 -35.69
N ILE A 95 2.48 5.56 -35.54
CA ILE A 95 2.91 4.38 -34.78
C ILE A 95 2.90 4.64 -33.26
N CYS A 96 3.52 5.73 -32.82
CA CYS A 96 3.69 6.04 -31.39
C CYS A 96 2.45 6.69 -30.77
N GLY A 97 1.58 7.31 -31.57
CA GLY A 97 0.46 8.11 -31.08
C GLY A 97 0.88 9.46 -30.47
N PRO A 98 -0.09 10.27 -30.01
CA PRO A 98 0.19 11.56 -29.40
C PRO A 98 0.87 11.39 -28.04
N ASN A 99 1.74 12.35 -27.68
CA ASN A 99 2.32 12.47 -26.35
C ASN A 99 1.30 13.08 -25.38
N ALA A 100 0.27 12.30 -25.04
CA ALA A 100 -0.76 12.71 -24.09
C ALA A 100 -1.17 11.54 -23.19
N ILE A 101 -1.30 11.82 -21.90
CA ILE A 101 -1.91 10.90 -20.94
C ILE A 101 -3.41 11.23 -20.93
N GLU A 102 -4.21 10.55 -21.74
CA GLU A 102 -5.65 10.81 -21.83
C GLU A 102 -6.42 9.90 -20.86
N ILE A 103 -7.15 10.51 -19.92
CA ILE A 103 -8.08 9.83 -19.03
C ILE A 103 -9.50 10.15 -19.49
N GLU A 104 -10.23 9.14 -20.00
CA GLU A 104 -11.62 9.30 -20.40
C GLU A 104 -12.54 9.53 -19.18
N ILE A 105 -13.26 10.66 -19.17
CA ILE A 105 -14.27 10.91 -18.14
C ILE A 105 -15.51 10.09 -18.48
N ARG A 106 -15.86 9.12 -17.65
CA ARG A 106 -17.04 8.29 -17.88
C ARG A 106 -18.32 9.14 -17.79
N PRO A 107 -19.23 9.07 -18.78
CA PRO A 107 -20.46 9.85 -18.74
C PRO A 107 -21.40 9.33 -17.64
N VAL A 108 -22.25 10.21 -17.12
CA VAL A 108 -23.12 9.93 -15.96
C VAL A 108 -24.04 8.73 -16.23
N TRP A 109 -24.60 8.61 -17.44
CA TRP A 109 -25.46 7.47 -17.79
C TRP A 109 -24.74 6.12 -17.74
N LYS A 110 -23.45 6.06 -18.11
CA LYS A 110 -22.65 4.83 -18.04
C LYS A 110 -22.31 4.46 -16.61
N LEU A 111 -22.10 5.45 -15.73
CA LEU A 111 -21.94 5.25 -14.29
C LEU A 111 -23.25 4.74 -13.68
N LEU A 112 -24.38 5.37 -14.01
CA LEU A 112 -25.71 4.98 -13.56
C LEU A 112 -26.04 3.53 -13.95
N PHE A 113 -25.88 3.16 -15.22
CA PHE A 113 -26.19 1.82 -15.70
C PHE A 113 -25.32 0.75 -15.04
N LYS A 114 -24.04 1.07 -14.81
CA LYS A 114 -23.12 0.19 -14.09
C LYS A 114 -23.53 0.00 -12.63
N GLU A 115 -24.00 1.06 -11.97
CA GLU A 115 -24.40 1.01 -10.56
C GLU A 115 -25.73 0.27 -10.38
N ILE A 116 -26.73 0.53 -11.22
CA ILE A 116 -28.05 -0.14 -11.16
C ILE A 116 -27.92 -1.66 -11.41
N LEU A 117 -27.03 -2.08 -12.31
CA LEU A 117 -26.78 -3.50 -12.59
C LEU A 117 -25.97 -4.23 -11.51
N ASN A 118 -25.64 -3.56 -10.41
CA ASN A 118 -25.04 -4.21 -9.26
C ASN A 118 -26.02 -5.28 -8.71
N PRO A 119 -25.60 -6.54 -8.48
CA PRO A 119 -26.50 -7.62 -8.04
C PRO A 119 -27.41 -7.29 -6.86
N PHE A 120 -26.95 -6.39 -5.97
CA PHE A 120 -27.75 -5.96 -4.81
C PHE A 120 -28.94 -5.08 -5.19
N TYR A 121 -28.76 -4.11 -6.09
CA TYR A 121 -29.87 -3.28 -6.56
C TYR A 121 -30.83 -4.09 -7.43
N VAL A 122 -30.32 -5.02 -8.24
CA VAL A 122 -31.15 -5.95 -9.01
C VAL A 122 -32.02 -6.81 -8.07
N PHE A 123 -31.40 -7.41 -7.03
CA PHE A 123 -32.14 -8.15 -6.01
C PHE A 123 -33.15 -7.27 -5.28
N GLN A 124 -32.78 -6.03 -4.93
CA GLN A 124 -33.66 -5.09 -4.25
C GLN A 124 -34.87 -4.67 -5.09
N VAL A 125 -34.70 -4.44 -6.41
CA VAL A 125 -35.83 -4.14 -7.30
C VAL A 125 -36.77 -5.34 -7.39
N PHE A 126 -36.24 -6.56 -7.46
CA PHE A 126 -37.04 -7.79 -7.42
C PHE A 126 -37.85 -7.90 -6.13
N THR A 127 -37.24 -7.69 -4.95
CA THR A 127 -37.96 -7.75 -3.68
C THR A 127 -39.02 -6.67 -3.58
N LEU A 128 -38.70 -5.42 -3.93
CA LEU A 128 -39.65 -4.30 -3.88
C LEU A 128 -40.87 -4.51 -4.79
N THR A 129 -40.67 -5.12 -5.95
CA THR A 129 -41.77 -5.46 -6.86
C THR A 129 -42.73 -6.45 -6.18
N LEU A 130 -42.20 -7.48 -5.50
CA LEU A 130 -43.03 -8.43 -4.74
C LEU A 130 -43.80 -7.73 -3.61
N TRP A 131 -43.13 -6.92 -2.79
CA TRP A 131 -43.78 -6.18 -1.70
C TRP A 131 -44.90 -5.25 -2.21
N TYR A 132 -44.67 -4.57 -3.31
CA TYR A 132 -45.67 -3.68 -3.91
C TYR A 132 -46.90 -4.45 -4.38
N THR A 133 -46.73 -5.62 -5.02
CA THR A 133 -47.86 -6.46 -5.46
C THR A 133 -48.70 -7.00 -4.31
N GLN A 134 -48.13 -7.10 -3.11
CA GLN A 134 -48.81 -7.56 -1.90
C GLN A 134 -49.45 -6.43 -1.08
N GLY A 135 -49.55 -5.21 -1.64
CA GLY A 135 -50.20 -4.09 -0.99
C GLY A 135 -49.34 -3.34 0.04
N TYR A 136 -48.03 -3.61 0.11
CA TYR A 136 -47.11 -2.90 1.00
C TYR A 136 -46.58 -1.59 0.39
N VAL A 137 -47.49 -0.69 0.01
CA VAL A 137 -47.19 0.51 -0.79
C VAL A 137 -46.31 1.50 -0.02
N GLU A 138 -46.68 1.85 1.21
CA GLU A 138 -45.95 2.84 2.02
C GLU A 138 -44.51 2.37 2.30
N TYR A 139 -44.37 1.14 2.79
CA TYR A 139 -43.07 0.53 3.08
C TYR A 139 -42.18 0.45 1.84
N SER A 140 -42.71 -0.03 0.71
CA SER A 140 -41.95 -0.15 -0.54
C SER A 140 -41.54 1.23 -1.08
N SER A 141 -42.43 2.23 -1.01
CA SER A 141 -42.15 3.59 -1.47
C SER A 141 -41.00 4.25 -0.70
N ALA A 142 -40.93 4.06 0.63
CA ALA A 142 -39.87 4.60 1.46
C ALA A 142 -38.49 4.03 1.09
N ILE A 143 -38.42 2.73 0.81
CA ILE A 143 -37.17 2.08 0.38
C ILE A 143 -36.74 2.55 -1.02
N VAL A 144 -37.69 2.72 -1.95
CA VAL A 144 -37.40 3.25 -3.29
C VAL A 144 -36.79 4.66 -3.18
N ILE A 145 -37.38 5.55 -2.39
CA ILE A 145 -36.88 6.92 -2.16
C ILE A 145 -35.45 6.88 -1.61
N LEU A 146 -35.21 6.06 -0.58
CA LEU A 146 -33.88 5.91 0.02
C LEU A 146 -32.84 5.40 -0.99
N SER A 147 -33.23 4.48 -1.86
CA SER A 147 -32.35 3.90 -2.87
C SER A 147 -31.98 4.90 -3.96
N VAL A 148 -32.95 5.71 -4.41
CA VAL A 148 -32.71 6.79 -5.38
C VAL A 148 -31.73 7.83 -4.82
N ILE A 149 -31.92 8.24 -3.56
CA ILE A 149 -31.00 9.18 -2.89
C ILE A 149 -29.59 8.56 -2.79
N SER A 150 -29.50 7.29 -2.37
CA SER A 150 -28.22 6.59 -2.26
C SER A 150 -27.47 6.51 -3.59
N ILE A 151 -28.15 6.13 -4.68
CA ILE A 151 -27.56 6.03 -6.02
C ILE A 151 -27.14 7.41 -6.54
N GLY A 152 -27.93 8.46 -6.27
CA GLY A 152 -27.58 9.84 -6.63
C GLY A 152 -26.29 10.31 -5.97
N LEU A 153 -26.15 10.08 -4.65
CA LEU A 153 -24.95 10.45 -3.90
C LEU A 153 -23.70 9.68 -4.37
N THR A 154 -23.80 8.37 -4.61
CA THR A 154 -22.66 7.57 -5.08
C THR A 154 -22.20 7.98 -6.47
N ILE A 155 -23.12 8.27 -7.39
CA ILE A 155 -22.80 8.74 -8.74
C ILE A 155 -22.14 10.12 -8.70
N TYR A 156 -22.64 11.02 -7.84
CA TYR A 156 -22.04 12.33 -7.65
C TYR A 156 -20.59 12.22 -7.20
N ASP A 157 -20.32 11.41 -6.17
CA ASP A 157 -18.97 11.17 -5.66
C ASP A 157 -18.04 10.56 -6.72
N LEU A 158 -18.50 9.52 -7.44
CA LEU A 158 -17.74 8.89 -8.52
C LEU A 158 -17.42 9.87 -9.66
N ARG A 159 -18.36 10.75 -10.01
CA ARG A 159 -18.17 11.76 -11.06
C ARG A 159 -17.15 12.82 -10.62
N GLN A 160 -17.26 13.32 -9.39
CA GLN A 160 -16.32 14.29 -8.84
C GLN A 160 -14.88 13.73 -8.79
N GLN A 161 -14.72 12.47 -8.37
CA GLN A 161 -13.42 11.79 -8.39
C GLN A 161 -12.85 11.67 -9.81
N SER A 162 -13.68 11.31 -10.79
CA SER A 162 -13.25 11.21 -12.19
C SER A 162 -12.84 12.56 -12.80
N ILE A 163 -13.52 13.66 -12.44
CA ILE A 163 -13.19 15.01 -12.93
C ILE A 163 -11.87 15.50 -12.31
N LYS A 164 -11.71 15.35 -10.99
CA LYS A 164 -10.47 15.74 -10.30
C LYS A 164 -9.25 15.05 -10.92
N LEU A 165 -9.35 13.73 -11.15
CA LEU A 165 -8.26 12.96 -11.77
C LEU A 165 -7.97 13.40 -13.22
N HIS A 166 -9.01 13.72 -14.00
CA HIS A 166 -8.84 14.22 -15.36
C HIS A 166 -8.13 15.59 -15.39
N ASN A 167 -8.50 16.52 -14.50
CA ASN A 167 -7.91 17.85 -14.43
C ASN A 167 -6.41 17.80 -14.08
N LEU A 168 -6.03 16.98 -13.08
CA LEU A 168 -4.63 16.78 -12.69
C LEU A 168 -3.72 16.34 -13.85
N VAL A 169 -4.27 15.56 -14.78
CA VAL A 169 -3.52 15.05 -15.93
C VAL A 169 -3.57 16.00 -17.12
N LYS A 170 -4.69 16.73 -17.31
CA LYS A 170 -4.85 17.66 -18.43
C LYS A 170 -3.87 18.84 -18.38
N GLU A 171 -3.60 19.39 -17.19
CA GLU A 171 -2.66 20.50 -17.00
C GLU A 171 -1.24 20.17 -17.49
N HIS A 172 -0.87 18.90 -17.52
CA HIS A 172 0.45 18.43 -17.98
C HIS A 172 0.56 18.18 -19.49
N ASN A 173 -0.57 18.09 -20.21
CA ASN A 173 -0.57 17.70 -21.63
C ASN A 173 -0.47 18.89 -22.61
N GLN A 174 -0.48 20.15 -22.11
CA GLN A 174 -0.57 21.38 -22.92
C GLN A 174 0.66 22.30 -22.75
N VAL A 175 1.87 21.73 -22.74
CA VAL A 175 3.11 22.50 -22.61
C VAL A 175 3.64 22.85 -24.00
N GLN A 176 4.03 24.11 -24.22
CA GLN A 176 4.70 24.52 -25.47
C GLN A 176 6.19 24.18 -25.40
N VAL A 177 6.73 23.56 -26.46
CA VAL A 177 8.11 23.09 -26.50
C VAL A 177 8.78 23.50 -27.80
N THR A 178 10.00 24.01 -27.72
CA THR A 178 10.79 24.36 -28.91
C THR A 178 11.46 23.10 -29.47
N VAL A 179 11.09 22.74 -30.69
CA VAL A 179 11.64 21.58 -31.42
C VAL A 179 12.47 22.08 -32.59
N TRP A 180 13.59 21.40 -32.86
CA TRP A 180 14.43 21.66 -34.02
C TRP A 180 14.15 20.66 -35.14
N THR A 181 13.71 21.18 -36.29
CA THR A 181 13.46 20.37 -37.49
C THR A 181 14.47 20.72 -38.57
N LYS A 182 15.05 19.71 -39.20
CA LYS A 182 16.09 19.90 -40.23
C LYS A 182 15.43 20.46 -41.51
N GLY A 183 15.58 21.77 -41.75
CA GLY A 183 15.05 22.47 -42.94
C GLY A 183 14.15 23.67 -42.61
N GLU A 184 13.43 23.64 -41.49
CA GLU A 184 12.50 24.70 -41.05
C GLU A 184 13.00 25.50 -39.83
N GLY A 185 14.11 25.08 -39.21
CA GLY A 185 14.70 25.77 -38.05
C GLY A 185 14.03 25.38 -36.72
N SER A 186 14.05 26.30 -35.76
CA SER A 186 13.40 26.15 -34.45
C SER A 186 11.92 26.54 -34.55
N SER A 187 11.01 25.60 -34.26
CA SER A 187 9.57 25.83 -34.22
C SER A 187 9.03 25.50 -32.83
N THR A 188 8.13 26.33 -32.29
CA THR A 188 7.38 26.01 -31.08
C THR A 188 6.23 25.09 -31.44
N VAL A 189 6.24 23.89 -30.85
CA VAL A 189 5.23 22.85 -31.07
C VAL A 189 4.64 22.46 -29.72
N GLU A 190 3.35 22.17 -29.72
CA GLU A 190 2.70 21.69 -28.51
C GLU A 190 3.16 20.28 -28.14
N SER A 191 3.35 20.03 -26.84
CA SER A 191 3.85 18.77 -26.27
C SER A 191 3.15 17.53 -26.79
N ARG A 192 1.85 17.61 -27.11
CA ARG A 192 1.03 16.52 -27.64
C ARG A 192 1.54 15.92 -28.95
N HIS A 193 2.27 16.71 -29.75
CA HIS A 193 2.77 16.31 -31.07
C HIS A 193 4.18 15.72 -31.04
N LEU A 194 4.85 15.73 -29.88
CA LEU A 194 6.17 15.15 -29.73
C LEU A 194 6.16 13.64 -29.96
N VAL A 195 7.13 13.16 -30.73
CA VAL A 195 7.36 11.72 -30.93
C VAL A 195 8.80 11.35 -30.58
N PRO A 196 9.07 10.08 -30.22
CA PRO A 196 10.43 9.60 -30.03
C PRO A 196 11.34 9.93 -31.21
N GLY A 197 12.52 10.47 -30.91
CA GLY A 197 13.52 10.94 -31.87
C GLY A 197 13.47 12.43 -32.20
N ASP A 198 12.47 13.19 -31.76
CA ASP A 198 12.45 14.64 -31.98
C ASP A 198 13.52 15.35 -31.13
N LEU A 199 14.06 16.47 -31.64
CA LEU A 199 15.15 17.20 -31.01
C LEU A 199 14.62 18.45 -30.31
N LEU A 200 14.70 18.46 -28.97
CA LEU A 200 14.28 19.55 -28.10
C LEU A 200 15.39 20.57 -27.89
N LEU A 201 15.04 21.84 -27.96
CA LEU A 201 15.90 22.96 -27.57
C LEU A 201 15.51 23.42 -26.17
N LEU A 202 16.45 23.31 -25.23
CA LEU A 202 16.25 23.75 -23.86
C LEU A 202 16.75 25.19 -23.73
N GLU A 203 15.82 26.14 -23.74
CA GLU A 203 16.10 27.55 -23.52
C GLU A 203 16.10 27.86 -22.02
N GLY A 204 16.96 28.79 -21.57
CA GLY A 204 17.34 28.97 -20.17
C GLY A 204 16.28 29.54 -19.20
N GLN A 205 15.00 29.32 -19.49
CA GLN A 205 13.89 29.61 -18.58
C GLN A 205 13.50 28.35 -17.79
N ARG A 206 12.79 28.53 -16.67
CA ARG A 206 12.20 27.40 -15.94
C ARG A 206 11.09 26.77 -16.77
N PHE A 207 11.26 25.50 -17.14
CA PHE A 207 10.24 24.77 -17.89
C PHE A 207 10.11 23.33 -17.39
N SER A 208 8.89 22.80 -17.42
CA SER A 208 8.62 21.39 -17.09
C SER A 208 8.78 20.51 -18.33
N LEU A 209 9.47 19.38 -18.18
CA LEU A 209 9.70 18.43 -19.26
C LEU A 209 8.44 17.60 -19.55
N PRO A 210 7.91 17.60 -20.78
CA PRO A 210 6.68 16.86 -21.11
C PRO A 210 6.92 15.43 -21.60
N CYS A 211 8.17 14.96 -21.65
CA CYS A 211 8.54 13.63 -22.11
C CYS A 211 9.87 13.20 -21.48
N ASP A 212 10.21 11.90 -21.59
CA ASP A 212 11.53 11.43 -21.21
C ASP A 212 12.48 11.71 -22.39
N ALA A 213 13.61 12.38 -22.14
CA ALA A 213 14.56 12.82 -23.15
C ALA A 213 16.02 12.57 -22.72
N ILE A 214 16.95 12.53 -23.66
CA ILE A 214 18.40 12.35 -23.40
C ILE A 214 19.18 13.57 -23.84
N LEU A 215 20.12 14.03 -23.01
CA LEU A 215 20.89 15.25 -23.23
C LEU A 215 22.08 14.97 -24.17
N LEU A 216 22.18 15.74 -25.26
CA LEU A 216 23.22 15.60 -26.28
C LEU A 216 24.30 16.68 -26.19
N GLU A 217 23.89 17.93 -26.00
CA GLU A 217 24.79 19.09 -25.98
C GLU A 217 24.41 20.04 -24.84
N GLY A 218 25.41 20.56 -24.13
CA GLY A 218 25.21 21.42 -22.95
C GLY A 218 24.89 20.64 -21.66
N SER A 219 24.88 21.33 -20.53
CA SER A 219 24.49 20.78 -19.23
C SER A 219 23.26 21.50 -18.69
N CYS A 220 22.50 20.85 -17.81
CA CYS A 220 21.34 21.47 -17.18
C CYS A 220 21.18 21.02 -15.74
N VAL A 221 20.55 21.87 -14.92
CA VAL A 221 20.19 21.61 -13.53
C VAL A 221 18.69 21.37 -13.49
N VAL A 222 18.30 20.22 -12.96
CA VAL A 222 16.92 19.72 -13.01
C VAL A 222 16.44 19.40 -11.60
N ASN A 223 15.23 19.82 -11.27
CA ASN A 223 14.53 19.37 -10.08
C ASN A 223 13.77 18.07 -10.39
N GLU A 224 14.28 16.95 -9.89
CA GLU A 224 13.65 15.64 -10.08
C GLU A 224 12.70 15.24 -8.97
N GLY A 225 12.47 16.10 -7.97
CA GLY A 225 11.70 15.75 -6.77
C GLY A 225 10.31 15.19 -7.09
N LEU A 226 9.64 15.72 -8.11
CA LEU A 226 8.34 15.22 -8.55
C LEU A 226 8.34 13.69 -8.82
N LEU A 227 9.44 13.15 -9.35
CA LEU A 227 9.60 11.76 -9.73
C LEU A 227 10.39 10.93 -8.71
N THR A 228 11.44 11.50 -8.12
CA THR A 228 12.38 10.80 -7.24
C THR A 228 12.04 10.93 -5.76
N GLY A 229 11.17 11.87 -5.38
CA GLY A 229 10.95 12.17 -3.96
C GLY A 229 12.03 13.09 -3.37
N GLU A 230 13.11 13.35 -4.10
CA GLU A 230 14.29 14.09 -3.62
C GLU A 230 14.24 15.54 -4.11
N SER A 231 14.17 16.49 -3.19
CA SER A 231 14.08 17.93 -3.49
C SER A 231 15.39 18.58 -3.93
N VAL A 232 16.49 17.83 -3.96
CA VAL A 232 17.82 18.34 -4.31
C VAL A 232 17.93 18.47 -5.84
N PRO A 233 18.29 19.65 -6.36
CA PRO A 233 18.53 19.82 -7.80
C PRO A 233 19.71 18.96 -8.26
N VAL A 234 19.54 18.25 -9.38
CA VAL A 234 20.55 17.37 -9.95
C VAL A 234 21.13 18.00 -11.22
N SER A 235 22.45 18.05 -11.32
CA SER A 235 23.16 18.46 -12.54
C SER A 235 23.24 17.30 -13.53
N LYS A 236 22.83 17.55 -14.77
CA LYS A 236 22.79 16.60 -15.89
C LYS A 236 23.85 16.97 -16.91
N THR A 237 24.59 15.96 -17.35
CA THR A 237 25.69 16.11 -18.31
C THR A 237 25.31 15.51 -19.66
N PRO A 238 25.82 16.04 -20.77
CA PRO A 238 25.55 15.48 -22.08
C PRO A 238 26.22 14.11 -22.22
N LEU A 239 25.72 13.28 -23.14
CA LEU A 239 26.38 12.03 -23.51
C LEU A 239 27.83 12.29 -23.96
N PRO A 240 28.82 11.54 -23.44
CA PRO A 240 30.21 11.72 -23.86
C PRO A 240 30.37 11.40 -25.35
N HIS A 241 31.05 12.27 -26.08
CA HIS A 241 31.42 12.04 -27.48
C HIS A 241 32.59 11.05 -27.52
N SER A 242 32.32 9.76 -27.66
CA SER A 242 33.35 8.77 -27.98
C SER A 242 33.46 8.61 -29.50
N ASP A 243 34.63 8.90 -30.06
CA ASP A 243 34.96 8.69 -31.48
C ASP A 243 35.02 7.19 -31.88
N ASN A 244 34.92 6.28 -30.90
CA ASN A 244 34.94 4.85 -31.15
C ASN A 244 33.55 4.32 -31.56
N THR A 245 33.52 3.51 -32.61
CA THR A 245 32.37 2.75 -33.14
C THR A 245 31.82 1.67 -32.20
N LEU A 246 32.30 1.63 -30.95
CA LEU A 246 31.81 0.70 -29.93
C LEU A 246 30.51 1.25 -29.31
N PRO A 247 29.44 0.45 -29.22
CA PRO A 247 28.20 0.87 -28.59
C PRO A 247 28.47 1.33 -27.17
N TRP A 248 27.88 2.48 -26.79
CA TRP A 248 27.94 2.97 -25.42
C TRP A 248 27.32 1.92 -24.50
N LYS A 249 28.18 1.10 -23.89
CA LYS A 249 27.78 0.21 -22.80
C LYS A 249 27.60 1.11 -21.59
N ALA A 250 26.35 1.34 -21.19
CA ALA A 250 26.05 1.94 -19.90
C ALA A 250 26.79 1.14 -18.81
N TYR A 251 27.85 1.71 -18.25
CA TYR A 251 28.56 1.14 -17.11
C TYR A 251 27.67 1.36 -15.86
N GLY A 252 26.53 0.66 -15.83
CA GLY A 252 25.55 0.71 -14.75
C GLY A 252 24.38 1.69 -14.93
N MET A 253 23.28 1.43 -14.21
CA MET A 253 22.05 2.24 -14.16
C MET A 253 22.27 3.70 -13.71
N GLY A 254 23.33 3.96 -12.94
CA GLY A 254 23.65 5.30 -12.44
C GLY A 254 24.16 6.24 -13.54
N ASP A 255 24.88 5.72 -14.52
CA ASP A 255 25.45 6.51 -15.61
C ASP A 255 24.37 6.94 -16.61
N TYR A 256 23.40 6.04 -16.89
CA TYR A 256 22.21 6.35 -17.68
C TYR A 256 21.40 7.52 -17.12
N ARG A 257 21.19 7.56 -15.80
CA ARG A 257 20.42 8.64 -15.15
C ARG A 257 21.08 10.01 -15.24
N ARG A 258 22.40 10.11 -15.42
CA ARG A 258 23.11 11.41 -15.53
C ARG A 258 22.82 12.14 -16.83
N HIS A 259 22.47 11.38 -17.87
CA HIS A 259 22.24 11.89 -19.21
C HIS A 259 20.76 12.02 -19.56
N VAL A 260 19.86 11.44 -18.76
CA VAL A 260 18.42 11.39 -19.04
C VAL A 260 17.64 12.41 -18.21
N LEU A 261 16.71 13.07 -18.89
CA LEU A 261 15.72 14.01 -18.42
C LEU A 261 14.37 13.30 -18.40
N PHE A 262 13.62 13.41 -17.30
CA PHE A 262 12.37 12.65 -17.14
C PHE A 262 11.13 13.55 -17.25
N CYS A 263 10.03 12.97 -17.72
CA CYS A 263 8.74 13.64 -17.87
C CYS A 263 8.20 14.10 -16.51
N GLY A 264 7.90 15.40 -16.39
CA GLY A 264 7.41 16.05 -15.19
C GLY A 264 8.50 16.72 -14.35
N THR A 265 9.79 16.48 -14.62
CA THR A 265 10.84 17.23 -13.91
C THR A 265 10.92 18.68 -14.41
N GLU A 266 11.35 19.59 -13.54
CA GLU A 266 11.51 21.00 -13.88
C GLU A 266 12.98 21.28 -14.19
N VAL A 267 13.27 21.79 -15.38
CA VAL A 267 14.61 22.29 -15.71
C VAL A 267 14.72 23.69 -15.12
N ILE A 268 15.61 23.85 -14.14
CA ILE A 268 15.81 25.11 -13.42
C ILE A 268 16.75 26.02 -14.20
N GLN A 269 17.86 25.46 -14.68
CA GLN A 269 18.92 26.22 -15.34
C GLN A 269 19.59 25.38 -16.43
N THR A 270 19.91 26.01 -17.56
CA THR A 270 20.70 25.41 -18.64
C THR A 270 22.04 26.12 -18.75
N ARG A 271 23.15 25.37 -18.84
CA ARG A 271 24.50 25.89 -19.06
C ARG A 271 25.00 25.45 -20.44
N ARG A 272 25.37 26.44 -21.25
CA ARG A 272 25.90 26.22 -22.60
C ARG A 272 27.37 25.81 -22.52
N ALA A 273 27.75 24.76 -23.25
CA ALA A 273 29.15 24.33 -23.35
C ALA A 273 29.92 25.02 -24.50
N GLY A 274 29.20 25.69 -25.42
CA GLY A 274 29.74 26.41 -26.56
C GLY A 274 28.73 27.43 -27.11
N PRO A 275 28.91 27.98 -28.33
CA PRO A 275 28.02 28.99 -28.92
C PRO A 275 26.62 28.48 -29.29
N GLY A 276 26.37 27.16 -29.18
CA GLY A 276 25.09 26.53 -29.50
C GLY A 276 24.09 26.45 -28.33
N PRO A 277 22.78 26.27 -28.61
CA PRO A 277 21.76 26.00 -27.60
C PRO A 277 21.93 24.60 -26.98
N VAL A 278 21.36 24.40 -25.79
CA VAL A 278 21.33 23.08 -25.13
C VAL A 278 20.32 22.17 -25.85
N ARG A 279 20.73 20.97 -26.24
CA ARG A 279 19.94 20.05 -27.09
C ARG A 279 19.68 18.72 -26.40
N ALA A 280 18.45 18.24 -26.46
CA ALA A 280 18.05 16.92 -25.98
C ALA A 280 17.20 16.18 -27.02
N VAL A 281 17.18 14.85 -26.99
CA VAL A 281 16.36 14.02 -27.91
C VAL A 281 15.29 13.26 -27.14
N VAL A 282 14.07 13.25 -27.65
CA VAL A 282 12.93 12.55 -27.05
C VAL A 282 13.15 11.03 -27.11
N LEU A 283 13.07 10.35 -25.97
CA LEU A 283 13.17 8.89 -25.83
C LEU A 283 11.79 8.23 -25.79
N GLN A 284 10.91 8.68 -24.87
CA GLN A 284 9.61 8.07 -24.61
C GLN A 284 8.55 9.15 -24.41
N THR A 285 7.30 8.82 -24.79
CA THR A 285 6.15 9.74 -24.75
C THR A 285 4.90 9.07 -24.16
N GLY A 286 3.97 9.86 -23.63
CA GLY A 286 2.67 9.42 -23.12
C GLY A 286 2.75 8.44 -21.95
N PHE A 287 1.94 7.37 -21.98
CA PHE A 287 1.90 6.31 -20.96
C PHE A 287 3.18 5.48 -20.86
N ASN A 288 4.12 5.60 -21.80
CA ASN A 288 5.39 4.88 -21.79
C ASN A 288 6.51 5.60 -21.03
N THR A 289 6.32 6.88 -20.66
CA THR A 289 7.29 7.61 -19.82
C THR A 289 7.27 7.08 -18.39
N ALA A 290 8.30 7.41 -17.61
CA ALA A 290 8.34 7.11 -16.18
C ALA A 290 7.09 7.63 -15.42
N LYS A 291 6.64 8.86 -15.72
CA LYS A 291 5.42 9.45 -15.15
C LYS A 291 4.15 8.75 -15.67
N GLY A 292 4.08 8.44 -16.96
CA GLY A 292 2.96 7.72 -17.58
C GLY A 292 2.73 6.33 -16.97
N ASP A 293 3.83 5.62 -16.69
CA ASP A 293 3.80 4.32 -16.02
C ASP A 293 3.24 4.40 -14.60
N LEU A 294 3.59 5.46 -13.87
CA LEU A 294 3.04 5.77 -12.54
C LEU A 294 1.52 5.96 -12.62
N VAL A 295 1.06 6.86 -13.49
CA VAL A 295 -0.37 7.18 -13.71
C VAL A 295 -1.17 5.95 -14.15
N ARG A 296 -0.65 5.16 -15.09
CA ARG A 296 -1.25 3.90 -15.54
C ARG A 296 -1.52 2.96 -14.37
N SER A 297 -0.59 2.90 -13.43
CA SER A 297 -0.70 1.99 -12.31
C SER A 297 -1.65 2.46 -11.20
N ILE A 298 -1.94 3.76 -11.14
CA ILE A 298 -3.01 4.33 -10.32
C ILE A 298 -4.38 4.02 -10.94
N LEU A 299 -4.50 4.12 -12.27
CA LEU A 299 -5.73 3.83 -13.01
C LEU A 299 -6.10 2.34 -13.01
N TYR A 300 -5.11 1.46 -13.06
CA TYR A 300 -5.29 0.01 -13.13
C TYR A 300 -4.52 -0.68 -12.01
N PRO A 301 -4.97 -0.56 -10.74
CA PRO A 301 -4.32 -1.21 -9.62
C PRO A 301 -4.44 -2.73 -9.75
N LYS A 302 -3.42 -3.46 -9.25
CA LYS A 302 -3.51 -4.93 -9.13
C LYS A 302 -4.73 -5.29 -8.25
N PRO A 303 -5.55 -6.29 -8.64
CA PRO A 303 -6.73 -6.66 -7.88
C PRO A 303 -6.33 -7.08 -6.46
N LEU A 304 -6.97 -6.49 -5.46
CA LEU A 304 -6.77 -6.85 -4.06
C LEU A 304 -7.51 -8.16 -3.80
N ASN A 305 -6.76 -9.25 -3.58
CA ASN A 305 -7.31 -10.55 -3.24
C ASN A 305 -7.76 -10.63 -1.78
N PHE A 306 -8.62 -9.70 -1.33
CA PHE A 306 -9.15 -9.74 0.03
C PHE A 306 -10.38 -10.66 0.10
N ARG A 307 -10.21 -11.80 0.78
CA ARG A 307 -11.22 -12.87 0.89
C ARG A 307 -12.52 -12.44 1.58
N LEU A 308 -12.59 -11.26 2.21
CA LEU A 308 -13.77 -10.79 2.94
C LEU A 308 -15.01 -10.70 2.03
N TYR A 309 -14.94 -10.00 0.89
CA TYR A 309 -16.10 -9.86 0.00
C TYR A 309 -16.52 -11.19 -0.64
N GLN A 310 -15.55 -12.01 -1.03
CA GLN A 310 -15.82 -13.35 -1.56
C GLN A 310 -16.53 -14.24 -0.51
N GLN A 311 -16.08 -14.19 0.75
CA GLN A 311 -16.72 -14.92 1.85
C GLN A 311 -18.08 -14.37 2.22
N ALA A 312 -18.31 -13.05 2.11
CA ALA A 312 -19.62 -12.46 2.30
C ALA A 312 -20.62 -13.01 1.28
N PHE A 313 -20.21 -13.12 0.00
CA PHE A 313 -21.04 -13.74 -1.03
C PHE A 313 -21.34 -15.22 -0.75
N GLN A 314 -20.32 -16.01 -0.36
CA GLN A 314 -20.51 -17.40 0.06
C GLN A 314 -21.51 -17.53 1.23
N PHE A 315 -21.46 -16.59 2.18
CA PHE A 315 -22.39 -16.58 3.30
C PHE A 315 -23.82 -16.20 2.88
N ILE A 316 -23.98 -15.23 1.98
CA ILE A 316 -25.27 -14.86 1.39
C ILE A 316 -25.90 -16.06 0.68
N MET A 317 -25.11 -16.85 -0.05
CA MET A 317 -25.60 -18.10 -0.66
C MET A 317 -26.11 -19.09 0.39
N GLY A 318 -25.46 -19.18 1.56
CA GLY A 318 -25.94 -19.98 2.69
C GLY A 318 -27.29 -19.49 3.25
N LEU A 319 -27.49 -18.18 3.35
CA LEU A 319 -28.79 -17.60 3.75
C LEU A 319 -29.87 -17.84 2.70
N ALA A 320 -29.53 -17.81 1.40
CA ALA A 320 -30.45 -18.13 0.32
C ALA A 320 -30.95 -19.59 0.41
N VAL A 321 -30.10 -20.54 0.82
CA VAL A 321 -30.54 -21.92 1.08
C VAL A 321 -31.60 -21.99 2.18
N ILE A 322 -31.44 -21.22 3.27
CA ILE A 322 -32.45 -21.11 4.33
C ILE A 322 -33.76 -20.52 3.77
N GLY A 323 -33.66 -19.51 2.90
CA GLY A 323 -34.81 -18.94 2.19
C GLY A 323 -35.54 -19.95 1.31
N ILE A 324 -34.82 -20.82 0.58
CA ILE A 324 -35.41 -21.89 -0.22
C ILE A 324 -36.16 -22.89 0.66
N LEU A 325 -35.61 -23.25 1.83
CA LEU A 325 -36.31 -24.11 2.79
C LEU A 325 -37.60 -23.44 3.30
N GLY A 326 -37.56 -22.13 3.56
CA GLY A 326 -38.75 -21.34 3.91
C GLY A 326 -39.79 -21.29 2.78
N MET A 327 -39.35 -21.16 1.54
CA MET A 327 -40.22 -21.21 0.36
C MET A 327 -40.96 -22.55 0.28
N ILE A 328 -40.24 -23.67 0.40
CA ILE A 328 -40.84 -25.02 0.40
C ILE A 328 -41.85 -25.15 1.54
N TYR A 329 -41.48 -24.71 2.74
CA TYR A 329 -42.39 -24.69 3.90
C TYR A 329 -43.68 -23.91 3.62
N THR A 330 -43.57 -22.72 3.03
CA THR A 330 -44.72 -21.85 2.72
C THR A 330 -45.65 -22.50 1.72
N ILE A 331 -45.09 -23.08 0.65
CA ILE A 331 -45.88 -23.81 -0.35
C ILE A 331 -46.66 -24.95 0.31
N CYS A 332 -46.00 -25.77 1.15
CA CYS A 332 -46.65 -26.85 1.87
C CYS A 332 -47.80 -26.35 2.76
N VAL A 333 -47.58 -25.31 3.57
CA VAL A 333 -48.60 -24.79 4.49
C VAL A 333 -49.79 -24.19 3.75
N TYR A 334 -49.56 -23.38 2.72
CA TYR A 334 -50.63 -22.71 1.98
C TYR A 334 -51.47 -23.70 1.15
N VAL A 335 -50.84 -24.75 0.60
CA VAL A 335 -51.54 -25.83 -0.09
C VAL A 335 -52.41 -26.64 0.89
N ILE A 336 -51.88 -26.96 2.08
CA ILE A 336 -52.65 -27.66 3.14
C ILE A 336 -53.87 -26.82 3.56
N GLN A 337 -53.73 -25.50 3.60
CA GLN A 337 -54.82 -24.57 3.95
C GLN A 337 -55.70 -24.14 2.77
N LYS A 338 -55.53 -24.75 1.59
CA LYS A 338 -56.35 -24.54 0.38
C LYS A 338 -56.44 -23.08 -0.09
N GLN A 339 -55.34 -22.34 0.02
CA GLN A 339 -55.24 -20.95 -0.50
C GLN A 339 -55.07 -20.93 -2.02
N PRO A 340 -55.44 -19.82 -2.71
CA PRO A 340 -55.26 -19.71 -4.15
C PRO A 340 -53.78 -19.78 -4.55
N ALA A 341 -53.54 -20.27 -5.76
CA ALA A 341 -52.18 -20.50 -6.27
C ALA A 341 -51.39 -19.18 -6.44
N SER A 342 -52.05 -18.08 -6.81
CA SER A 342 -51.45 -16.75 -6.93
C SER A 342 -50.79 -16.31 -5.63
N ASP A 343 -51.55 -16.41 -4.54
CA ASP A 343 -51.15 -15.90 -3.22
C ASP A 343 -50.09 -16.82 -2.61
N THR A 344 -50.23 -18.13 -2.86
CA THR A 344 -49.23 -19.13 -2.48
C THR A 344 -47.86 -18.84 -3.11
N VAL A 345 -47.83 -18.57 -4.42
CA VAL A 345 -46.58 -18.26 -5.13
C VAL A 345 -46.00 -16.93 -4.65
N ALA A 346 -46.83 -15.91 -4.48
CA ALA A 346 -46.38 -14.60 -4.02
C ALA A 346 -45.79 -14.65 -2.61
N MET A 347 -46.45 -15.30 -1.65
CA MET A 347 -45.97 -15.44 -0.27
C MET A 347 -44.71 -16.31 -0.18
N ALA A 348 -44.62 -17.37 -0.99
CA ALA A 348 -43.43 -18.21 -1.05
C ALA A 348 -42.20 -17.44 -1.59
N LEU A 349 -42.40 -16.60 -2.62
CA LEU A 349 -41.36 -15.71 -3.14
C LEU A 349 -40.99 -14.61 -2.14
N LEU A 350 -41.97 -14.07 -1.39
CA LEU A 350 -41.73 -13.08 -0.36
C LEU A 350 -40.81 -13.63 0.73
N LEU A 351 -41.14 -14.80 1.28
CA LEU A 351 -40.36 -15.43 2.35
C LEU A 351 -38.95 -15.84 1.90
N LEU A 352 -38.75 -16.21 0.63
CA LEU A 352 -37.42 -16.48 0.07
C LEU A 352 -36.46 -15.30 0.27
N THR A 353 -36.98 -14.07 0.23
CA THR A 353 -36.16 -12.85 0.25
C THR A 353 -35.81 -12.34 1.65
N VAL A 354 -36.59 -12.71 2.67
CA VAL A 354 -36.44 -12.21 4.06
C VAL A 354 -35.08 -12.54 4.70
N PRO A 355 -34.51 -13.75 4.58
CA PRO A 355 -33.23 -14.08 5.20
C PRO A 355 -32.03 -13.29 4.68
N VAL A 356 -32.14 -12.62 3.54
CA VAL A 356 -31.04 -11.94 2.85
C VAL A 356 -31.23 -10.42 2.93
N PRO A 357 -30.67 -9.75 3.96
CA PRO A 357 -30.77 -8.30 4.06
C PRO A 357 -30.04 -7.63 2.87
N PRO A 358 -30.73 -6.78 2.09
CA PRO A 358 -30.12 -6.11 0.92
C PRO A 358 -29.00 -5.13 1.32
N VAL A 359 -28.99 -4.67 2.59
CA VAL A 359 -28.09 -3.63 3.10
C VAL A 359 -26.68 -4.16 3.44
N ILE A 360 -26.45 -5.48 3.46
CA ILE A 360 -25.17 -6.09 3.90
C ILE A 360 -23.91 -5.48 3.23
N PRO A 361 -23.84 -5.29 1.91
CA PRO A 361 -22.63 -4.80 1.26
C PRO A 361 -22.39 -3.32 1.51
N ALA A 362 -23.46 -2.52 1.46
CA ALA A 362 -23.41 -1.11 1.79
C ALA A 362 -22.92 -0.93 3.24
N ALA A 363 -23.46 -1.72 4.16
CA ALA A 363 -23.06 -1.72 5.56
C ALA A 363 -21.57 -2.00 5.80
N LEU A 364 -20.99 -2.96 5.06
CA LEU A 364 -19.55 -3.24 5.11
C LEU A 364 -18.72 -2.04 4.64
N THR A 365 -19.17 -1.35 3.59
CA THR A 365 -18.48 -0.15 3.07
C THR A 365 -18.57 1.06 4.00
N THR A 366 -19.69 1.24 4.70
CA THR A 366 -19.91 2.36 5.64
C THR A 366 -18.82 2.43 6.72
N SER A 367 -18.41 1.28 7.25
CA SER A 367 -17.35 1.19 8.26
C SER A 367 -15.97 1.67 7.76
N ILE A 368 -15.71 1.50 6.45
CA ILE A 368 -14.47 1.91 5.77
C ILE A 368 -14.51 3.42 5.53
N VAL A 369 -15.63 3.95 5.05
CA VAL A 369 -15.81 5.39 4.78
C VAL A 369 -15.62 6.21 6.07
N TYR A 370 -16.20 5.78 7.19
CA TYR A 370 -15.98 6.48 8.46
C TYR A 370 -14.55 6.38 8.95
N ALA A 371 -13.89 5.23 8.80
CA ALA A 371 -12.47 5.10 9.12
C ALA A 371 -11.59 6.02 8.25
N GLN A 372 -11.88 6.12 6.95
CA GLN A 372 -11.20 7.04 6.03
C GLN A 372 -11.35 8.50 6.47
N ARG A 373 -12.56 8.93 6.84
CA ARG A 373 -12.80 10.29 7.37
C ARG A 373 -12.00 10.55 8.65
N ARG A 374 -11.89 9.57 9.55
CA ARG A 374 -11.09 9.70 10.78
C ARG A 374 -9.59 9.74 10.52
N LEU A 375 -9.10 8.97 9.54
CA LEU A 375 -7.70 9.01 9.09
C LEU A 375 -7.36 10.35 8.45
N ALA A 376 -8.25 10.89 7.60
CA ALA A 376 -8.07 12.21 6.98
C ALA A 376 -7.94 13.33 8.03
N ARG A 377 -8.71 13.27 9.14
CA ARG A 377 -8.55 14.20 10.28
C ARG A 377 -7.19 14.09 10.97
N LYS A 378 -6.53 12.93 10.91
CA LYS A 378 -5.16 12.71 11.38
C LYS A 378 -4.10 13.00 10.31
N LYS A 379 -4.48 13.69 9.21
CA LYS A 379 -3.61 13.99 8.05
C LYS A 379 -3.05 12.74 7.35
N ILE A 380 -3.78 11.62 7.42
CA ILE A 380 -3.47 10.39 6.69
C ILE A 380 -4.52 10.22 5.59
N PHE A 381 -4.14 10.49 4.35
CA PHE A 381 -4.99 10.34 3.18
C PHE A 381 -4.95 8.91 2.65
N CYS A 382 -6.09 8.43 2.17
CA CYS A 382 -6.22 7.09 1.61
C CYS A 382 -6.82 7.18 0.22
N ILE A 383 -6.10 6.66 -0.77
CA ILE A 383 -6.54 6.60 -2.17
C ILE A 383 -7.41 5.35 -2.41
N SER A 384 -7.12 4.26 -1.71
CA SER A 384 -7.80 2.96 -1.87
C SER A 384 -8.47 2.50 -0.56
N PRO A 385 -9.71 2.94 -0.26
CA PRO A 385 -10.37 2.72 1.03
C PRO A 385 -10.46 1.25 1.45
N GLN A 386 -10.64 0.33 0.50
CA GLN A 386 -10.73 -1.12 0.77
C GLN A 386 -9.51 -1.68 1.53
N ARG A 387 -8.33 -1.04 1.41
CA ARG A 387 -7.10 -1.45 2.11
C ARG A 387 -7.13 -1.13 3.61
N ILE A 388 -8.02 -0.25 4.08
CA ILE A 388 -8.13 0.10 5.51
C ILE A 388 -8.43 -1.16 6.37
N ASN A 389 -9.31 -2.04 5.89
CA ASN A 389 -9.62 -3.29 6.59
C ASN A 389 -8.45 -4.28 6.58
N LEU A 390 -7.62 -4.27 5.52
CA LEU A 390 -6.38 -5.07 5.47
C LEU A 390 -5.36 -4.62 6.52
N CYS A 391 -5.30 -3.32 6.82
CA CYS A 391 -4.44 -2.79 7.87
C CYS A 391 -4.71 -3.40 9.25
N GLY A 392 -5.93 -3.90 9.49
CA GLY A 392 -6.28 -4.62 10.71
C GLY A 392 -5.57 -5.96 10.89
N GLN A 393 -5.09 -6.58 9.79
CA GLN A 393 -4.45 -7.90 9.78
C GLN A 393 -2.91 -7.85 9.75
N ILE A 394 -2.31 -6.66 9.59
CA ILE A 394 -0.87 -6.46 9.52
C ILE A 394 -0.16 -7.13 10.71
N ASN A 395 0.86 -7.92 10.38
CA ASN A 395 1.74 -8.57 11.35
C ASN A 395 3.22 -8.34 11.09
N LEU A 396 3.58 -7.75 9.94
CA LEU A 396 4.94 -7.36 9.60
C LEU A 396 4.92 -5.97 8.98
N VAL A 397 5.78 -5.07 9.45
CA VAL A 397 5.98 -3.75 8.85
C VAL A 397 7.45 -3.61 8.45
N CYS A 398 7.66 -3.37 7.16
CA CYS A 398 8.93 -2.96 6.60
C CYS A 398 9.07 -1.44 6.72
N PHE A 399 10.21 -0.97 7.20
CA PHE A 399 10.55 0.44 7.30
C PHE A 399 11.79 0.73 6.45
N ASP A 400 11.75 1.78 5.62
CA ASP A 400 13.01 2.38 5.17
C ASP A 400 13.70 3.08 6.33
N LYS A 401 15.02 3.25 6.24
CA LYS A 401 15.83 3.90 7.26
C LYS A 401 15.86 5.41 7.06
N THR A 402 16.48 5.84 5.97
CA THR A 402 16.76 7.25 5.69
C THR A 402 15.46 7.97 5.44
N GLY A 403 15.26 9.13 6.07
CA GLY A 403 14.04 9.96 5.97
C GLY A 403 12.74 9.36 6.51
N THR A 404 12.70 8.05 6.74
CA THR A 404 11.60 7.38 7.44
C THR A 404 11.84 7.24 8.94
N LEU A 405 12.89 6.52 9.36
CA LEU A 405 13.24 6.30 10.78
C LEU A 405 14.19 7.38 11.32
N THR A 406 15.05 7.89 10.44
CA THR A 406 15.98 8.99 10.72
C THR A 406 15.44 10.29 10.15
N GLU A 407 15.98 11.41 10.62
CA GLU A 407 15.75 12.72 10.01
C GLU A 407 16.30 12.76 8.56
N ASP A 408 15.82 13.73 7.79
CA ASP A 408 16.25 13.97 6.41
C ASP A 408 17.61 14.66 6.42
N GLY A 409 18.68 13.91 6.21
CA GLY A 409 20.04 14.45 6.11
C GLY A 409 21.02 13.84 7.12
N LEU A 410 22.22 14.41 7.14
CA LEU A 410 23.34 14.00 8.00
C LEU A 410 23.76 15.18 8.84
N ASP A 411 23.77 15.03 10.16
CA ASP A 411 24.27 16.07 11.05
C ASP A 411 25.77 15.88 11.31
N LEU A 412 26.47 17.00 11.47
CA LEU A 412 27.87 17.00 11.89
C LEU A 412 27.95 16.65 13.38
N TRP A 413 28.52 15.49 13.69
CA TRP A 413 28.75 15.07 15.07
C TRP A 413 30.10 15.59 15.58
N GLY A 414 31.15 15.46 14.78
CA GLY A 414 32.48 15.95 15.11
C GLY A 414 33.50 15.83 14.00
N ALA A 415 34.65 16.48 14.17
CA ALA A 415 35.80 16.37 13.29
C ALA A 415 37.01 15.87 14.08
N LEU A 416 37.78 14.94 13.49
CA LEU A 416 39.06 14.46 14.01
C LEU A 416 40.18 14.99 13.12
N PRO A 417 40.77 16.16 13.46
CA PRO A 417 41.92 16.67 12.74
C PRO A 417 43.14 15.76 12.94
N CYS A 418 43.95 15.63 11.90
CA CYS A 418 45.21 14.93 11.91
C CYS A 418 46.36 15.96 11.88
N GLN A 419 47.29 15.85 12.83
CA GLN A 419 48.56 16.59 12.79
C GLN A 419 49.70 15.62 13.16
N SER A 420 50.76 15.61 12.34
CA SER A 420 52.00 14.87 12.61
C SER A 420 51.79 13.43 13.08
N GLN A 421 51.07 12.62 12.29
CA GLN A 421 50.76 11.20 12.54
C GLN A 421 49.83 10.87 13.72
N SER A 422 49.22 11.87 14.35
CA SER A 422 48.30 11.67 15.48
C SER A 422 46.94 12.33 15.23
N PHE A 423 45.88 11.65 15.63
CA PHE A 423 44.56 12.27 15.73
C PHE A 423 44.50 13.14 16.98
N GLN A 424 43.99 14.35 16.84
CA GLN A 424 43.71 15.23 17.99
C GLN A 424 42.39 14.83 18.67
N SER A 425 42.04 15.56 19.74
CA SER A 425 40.73 15.42 20.39
C SER A 425 39.60 15.69 19.38
N VAL A 426 38.52 14.94 19.51
CA VAL A 426 37.32 15.13 18.69
C VAL A 426 36.79 16.54 18.92
N HIS A 427 36.77 17.35 17.86
CA HIS A 427 36.11 18.65 17.88
C HIS A 427 34.60 18.44 17.71
N SER A 428 33.83 18.70 18.76
CA SER A 428 32.36 18.67 18.66
C SER A 428 31.83 19.99 18.15
N PHE A 429 31.03 19.95 17.08
CA PHE A 429 30.37 21.13 16.52
C PHE A 429 29.27 21.72 17.43
N SER A 430 28.92 21.04 18.53
CA SER A 430 28.05 21.57 19.59
C SER A 430 28.70 22.71 20.40
N GLY A 431 30.04 22.82 20.36
CA GLY A 431 30.82 23.80 21.13
C GLY A 431 31.25 25.06 20.37
N GLY A 432 30.93 25.19 19.07
CA GLY A 432 31.34 26.32 18.21
C GLY A 432 31.92 25.87 16.86
N PRO A 433 32.22 26.81 15.93
CA PRO A 433 32.80 26.51 14.63
C PRO A 433 34.28 26.11 14.73
N LEU A 434 34.75 25.34 13.75
CA LEU A 434 36.14 24.89 13.66
C LEU A 434 37.07 26.07 13.35
N PRO A 435 38.24 26.22 14.00
CA PRO A 435 39.18 27.30 13.70
C PRO A 435 39.63 27.29 12.23
N TRP A 436 39.91 28.46 11.68
CA TRP A 436 40.31 28.59 10.28
C TRP A 436 41.65 27.89 10.03
N GLY A 437 41.66 26.96 9.06
CA GLY A 437 42.81 26.15 8.71
C GLY A 437 42.50 25.22 7.52
N PRO A 438 43.44 24.36 7.11
CA PRO A 438 43.29 23.50 5.93
C PRO A 438 42.04 22.60 5.96
N LEU A 439 41.67 22.08 7.14
CA LEU A 439 40.46 21.27 7.32
C LEU A 439 39.18 22.08 7.11
N CYS A 440 39.11 23.30 7.66
CA CYS A 440 37.97 24.20 7.48
C CYS A 440 37.85 24.66 6.00
N ARG A 441 38.98 24.95 5.35
CA ARG A 441 39.05 25.25 3.90
C ARG A 441 38.56 24.07 3.05
N ALA A 442 38.97 22.85 3.37
CA ALA A 442 38.49 21.66 2.68
C ALA A 442 36.96 21.50 2.80
N MET A 443 36.42 21.71 4.00
CA MET A 443 34.96 21.67 4.24
C MET A 443 34.21 22.76 3.47
N ALA A 444 34.79 23.94 3.35
CA ALA A 444 34.17 25.06 2.67
C ALA A 444 34.27 25.02 1.14
N THR A 445 35.27 24.35 0.57
CA THR A 445 35.56 24.41 -0.87
C THR A 445 35.21 23.12 -1.61
N CYS A 446 35.40 21.94 -1.00
CA CYS A 446 35.05 20.66 -1.59
C CYS A 446 33.53 20.45 -1.57
N HIS A 447 32.75 21.16 -2.36
CA HIS A 447 31.31 20.96 -2.41
C HIS A 447 30.70 21.17 -3.80
N SER A 448 29.53 20.57 -4.04
CA SER A 448 28.73 20.80 -5.26
C SER A 448 27.58 21.80 -5.05
N LEU A 449 27.63 22.61 -3.99
CA LEU A 449 26.57 23.55 -3.66
C LEU A 449 26.41 24.62 -4.74
N LEU A 450 25.16 24.95 -5.03
CA LEU A 450 24.75 25.97 -5.97
C LEU A 450 24.00 27.06 -5.22
N LEU A 451 24.23 28.31 -5.60
CA LEU A 451 23.45 29.44 -5.11
C LEU A 451 22.32 29.74 -6.10
N LEU A 452 21.10 29.38 -5.74
CA LEU A 452 19.89 29.58 -6.55
C LEU A 452 18.92 30.48 -5.79
N ASP A 453 18.49 31.59 -6.41
CA ASP A 453 17.59 32.59 -5.82
C ASP A 453 18.01 33.09 -4.41
N GLY A 454 19.31 33.23 -4.18
CA GLY A 454 19.86 33.64 -2.88
C GLY A 454 19.81 32.58 -1.79
N LYS A 455 19.47 31.32 -2.10
CA LYS A 455 19.56 30.18 -1.19
C LYS A 455 20.59 29.18 -1.68
N ILE A 456 21.40 28.68 -0.75
CA ILE A 456 22.35 27.60 -1.02
C ILE A 456 21.58 26.29 -1.11
N GLN A 457 21.73 25.57 -2.22
CA GLN A 457 21.10 24.27 -2.48
C GLN A 457 22.13 23.26 -2.98
N GLY A 458 21.99 22.00 -2.61
CA GLY A 458 22.84 20.91 -3.08
C GLY A 458 22.73 19.68 -2.17
N ASP A 459 23.72 18.80 -2.22
CA ASP A 459 23.75 17.59 -1.38
C ASP A 459 23.66 17.99 0.11
N PRO A 460 22.75 17.40 0.91
CA PRO A 460 22.62 17.70 2.34
C PRO A 460 23.93 17.53 3.12
N LEU A 461 24.79 16.59 2.72
CA LEU A 461 26.10 16.39 3.32
C LEU A 461 27.01 17.61 3.09
N ASP A 462 27.01 18.12 1.86
CA ASP A 462 27.80 19.27 1.46
C ASP A 462 27.29 20.54 2.15
N LEU A 463 25.96 20.67 2.24
CA LEU A 463 25.30 21.78 2.91
C LEU A 463 25.70 21.82 4.39
N LYS A 464 25.63 20.68 5.08
CA LYS A 464 25.97 20.57 6.51
C LYS A 464 27.45 20.79 6.74
N MET A 465 28.30 20.29 5.86
CA MET A 465 29.74 20.55 5.89
C MET A 465 30.05 22.06 5.75
N PHE A 466 29.36 22.75 4.83
CA PHE A 466 29.50 24.19 4.63
C PHE A 466 28.93 25.00 5.81
N GLU A 467 27.73 24.68 6.30
CA GLU A 467 27.12 25.26 7.50
C GLU A 467 28.03 25.13 8.73
N GLY A 468 28.71 23.98 8.89
CA GLY A 468 29.66 23.73 9.97
C GLY A 468 30.90 24.64 9.98
N THR A 469 31.18 25.31 8.86
CA THR A 469 32.25 26.34 8.78
C THR A 469 31.78 27.73 9.20
N ASN A 470 30.46 27.96 9.34
CA ASN A 470 29.83 29.27 9.52
C ASN A 470 30.24 30.33 8.48
N TRP A 471 30.78 29.90 7.33
CA TRP A 471 31.20 30.83 6.30
C TRP A 471 30.00 31.26 5.45
N ALA A 472 29.52 32.47 5.67
CA ALA A 472 28.46 33.04 4.86
C ALA A 472 29.04 33.51 3.51
N GLY A 473 28.82 32.73 2.46
CA GLY A 473 28.98 33.19 1.08
C GLY A 473 28.04 34.36 0.80
N ALA A 474 28.50 35.59 0.99
CA ALA A 474 28.03 36.84 0.39
C ALA A 474 26.51 37.12 0.30
N LEU A 475 25.67 36.76 1.30
CA LEU A 475 24.21 37.04 1.21
C LEU A 475 23.49 37.56 2.45
N HIS A 476 24.16 37.83 3.57
CA HIS A 476 23.57 38.61 4.65
C HIS A 476 24.40 39.85 4.95
N HIS A 477 23.80 41.01 4.71
CA HIS A 477 24.27 42.34 5.11
C HIS A 477 24.31 42.55 6.64
N SER A 478 24.37 41.49 7.45
CA SER A 478 24.58 41.56 8.89
C SER A 478 26.05 41.28 9.20
N ARG A 479 26.79 42.35 9.52
CA ARG A 479 28.12 42.32 10.12
C ARG A 479 28.13 41.47 11.39
N GLN A 480 28.37 40.17 11.31
CA GLN A 480 28.84 39.38 12.44
C GLN A 480 29.89 38.36 11.97
N MET A 481 31.09 38.51 12.56
CA MET A 481 32.36 37.80 12.32
C MET A 481 33.06 38.09 10.97
N ALA A 482 34.29 38.57 11.08
CA ALA A 482 35.17 38.85 9.94
C ALA A 482 35.42 37.56 9.16
N ALA A 483 35.09 37.55 7.86
CA ALA A 483 35.55 36.47 6.99
C ALA A 483 37.10 36.50 6.99
N PRO A 484 37.78 35.39 7.30
CA PRO A 484 39.24 35.37 7.46
C PRO A 484 40.03 35.58 6.16
N VAL A 485 39.36 35.57 4.99
CA VAL A 485 39.94 35.72 3.64
C VAL A 485 38.96 36.49 2.75
N GLU A 486 39.46 37.31 1.80
CA GLU A 486 38.65 38.06 0.82
C GLU A 486 37.80 37.15 -0.09
N GLY A 487 38.28 35.94 -0.41
CA GLY A 487 37.50 34.86 -1.01
C GLY A 487 38.37 33.76 -1.63
N ILE A 488 37.75 32.63 -1.96
CA ILE A 488 38.41 31.48 -2.61
C ILE A 488 37.70 31.20 -3.93
N LEU A 489 38.46 31.15 -5.03
CA LEU A 489 37.97 30.83 -6.36
C LEU A 489 38.11 29.32 -6.62
N ILE A 490 37.00 28.66 -6.97
CA ILE A 490 37.02 27.26 -7.44
C ILE A 490 37.30 27.26 -8.94
N LEU A 491 38.50 26.85 -9.33
CA LEU A 491 38.95 26.83 -10.73
C LEU A 491 38.45 25.61 -11.49
N HIS A 492 38.53 24.45 -10.86
CA HIS A 492 38.10 23.19 -11.47
C HIS A 492 37.50 22.25 -10.42
N GLN A 493 36.47 21.52 -10.81
CA GLN A 493 35.78 20.57 -9.94
C GLN A 493 35.70 19.19 -10.59
N PHE A 494 36.17 18.19 -9.87
CA PHE A 494 35.95 16.78 -10.17
C PHE A 494 34.74 16.32 -9.33
N PRO A 495 33.55 16.17 -9.95
CA PRO A 495 32.33 15.85 -9.23
C PRO A 495 32.40 14.44 -8.62
N PHE A 496 31.62 14.23 -7.56
CA PHE A 496 31.58 12.93 -6.89
C PHE A 496 31.09 11.83 -7.84
N SER A 497 31.84 10.73 -7.93
CA SER A 497 31.42 9.53 -8.64
C SER A 497 31.29 8.34 -7.68
N SER A 498 30.16 7.63 -7.75
CA SER A 498 29.92 6.44 -6.90
C SER A 498 30.88 5.28 -7.21
N SER A 499 31.43 5.21 -8.42
CA SER A 499 32.48 4.25 -8.78
C SER A 499 33.84 4.61 -8.19
N LEU A 500 34.14 5.91 -8.06
CA LEU A 500 35.43 6.42 -7.59
C LEU A 500 35.43 6.73 -6.09
N LEU A 501 34.25 6.86 -5.47
CA LEU A 501 34.02 7.15 -4.06
C LEU A 501 34.71 8.42 -3.53
N ARG A 502 35.01 9.38 -4.39
CA ARG A 502 35.69 10.65 -4.07
C ARG A 502 35.23 11.83 -4.93
N MET A 503 35.54 13.04 -4.47
CA MET A 503 35.44 14.34 -5.14
C MET A 503 36.72 15.13 -4.87
N SER A 504 37.14 15.93 -5.85
CA SER A 504 38.26 16.88 -5.68
C SER A 504 37.96 18.24 -6.30
N VAL A 505 38.52 19.30 -5.74
CA VAL A 505 38.40 20.67 -6.26
C VAL A 505 39.77 21.34 -6.26
N ILE A 506 40.04 22.11 -7.32
CA ILE A 506 41.21 22.98 -7.43
C ILE A 506 40.77 24.39 -7.10
N THR A 507 41.43 25.01 -6.13
CA THR A 507 41.10 26.33 -5.62
C THR A 507 42.28 27.27 -5.66
N GLN A 508 41.97 28.56 -5.76
CA GLN A 508 42.93 29.64 -5.64
C GLN A 508 42.41 30.69 -4.65
N GLU A 509 43.22 31.05 -3.67
CA GLU A 509 42.92 32.12 -2.72
C GLU A 509 43.07 33.49 -3.43
N LEU A 510 42.07 34.37 -3.31
CA LEU A 510 42.17 35.73 -3.85
C LEU A 510 43.33 36.46 -3.17
N GLY A 511 44.30 36.94 -3.96
CA GLY A 511 45.51 37.60 -3.47
C GLY A 511 46.76 36.72 -3.33
N LYS A 512 46.66 35.39 -3.53
CA LYS A 512 47.83 34.48 -3.58
C LYS A 512 47.93 33.77 -4.93
N SER A 513 49.16 33.52 -5.38
CA SER A 513 49.45 32.78 -6.62
C SER A 513 49.45 31.26 -6.45
N GLY A 514 49.39 30.74 -5.22
CA GLY A 514 49.39 29.30 -4.93
C GLY A 514 48.07 28.63 -5.31
N LEU A 515 48.16 27.49 -5.98
CA LEU A 515 47.03 26.61 -6.27
C LEU A 515 46.92 25.53 -5.19
N GLU A 516 45.73 25.31 -4.66
CA GLU A 516 45.47 24.27 -3.66
C GLU A 516 44.48 23.25 -4.23
N LEU A 517 44.77 21.96 -4.05
CA LEU A 517 43.87 20.86 -4.35
C LEU A 517 43.29 20.32 -3.04
N TYR A 518 41.97 20.24 -2.96
CA TYR A 518 41.27 19.60 -1.85
C TYR A 518 40.54 18.35 -2.34
N MET A 519 40.53 17.29 -1.53
CA MET A 519 39.84 16.03 -1.80
C MET A 519 38.96 15.63 -0.62
N LYS A 520 37.76 15.13 -0.93
CA LYS A 520 36.88 14.46 0.03
C LYS A 520 36.38 13.13 -0.53
N GLY A 521 36.15 12.15 0.35
CA GLY A 521 35.65 10.85 -0.10
C GLY A 521 35.57 9.79 0.98
N ALA A 522 35.41 8.54 0.55
CA ALA A 522 35.52 7.38 1.43
C ALA A 522 36.89 7.40 2.12
N PRO A 523 36.97 7.26 3.45
CA PRO A 523 38.22 7.40 4.21
C PRO A 523 39.37 6.53 3.67
N GLU A 524 39.09 5.27 3.33
CA GLU A 524 40.07 4.32 2.81
C GLU A 524 40.59 4.75 1.43
N THR A 525 39.70 5.22 0.56
CA THR A 525 40.06 5.73 -0.77
C THR A 525 40.90 6.99 -0.65
N VAL A 526 40.49 7.96 0.18
CA VAL A 526 41.26 9.19 0.38
C VAL A 526 42.63 8.88 0.97
N ALA A 527 42.71 8.00 1.98
CA ALA A 527 43.98 7.58 2.57
C ALA A 527 44.92 6.93 1.55
N SER A 528 44.40 6.18 0.56
CA SER A 528 45.22 5.57 -0.50
C SER A 528 45.87 6.57 -1.46
N PHE A 529 45.37 7.81 -1.52
CA PHE A 529 45.96 8.90 -2.30
C PHE A 529 46.85 9.83 -1.47
N CYS A 530 46.86 9.66 -0.14
CA CYS A 530 47.69 10.42 0.77
C CYS A 530 49.08 9.80 0.95
N GLU A 531 50.04 10.62 1.36
CA GLU A 531 51.36 10.13 1.79
C GLU A 531 51.23 9.30 3.08
N GLU A 532 51.82 8.10 3.10
CA GLU A 532 51.75 7.18 4.25
C GLU A 532 52.20 7.83 5.56
N VAL A 533 53.18 8.74 5.48
CA VAL A 533 53.73 9.51 6.62
C VAL A 533 52.69 10.45 7.25
N THR A 534 51.61 10.78 6.55
CA THR A 534 50.55 11.69 7.04
C THR A 534 49.35 10.95 7.64
N VAL A 535 49.22 9.64 7.38
CA VAL A 535 48.11 8.82 7.85
C VAL A 535 48.47 8.21 9.21
N PRO A 536 47.68 8.42 10.29
CA PRO A 536 47.97 7.85 11.60
C PRO A 536 47.95 6.32 11.63
N ASN A 537 48.84 5.69 12.39
CA ASN A 537 48.84 4.23 12.58
C ASN A 537 47.52 3.68 13.19
N ILE A 538 46.79 4.52 13.93
CA ILE A 538 45.50 4.18 14.58
C ILE A 538 44.30 4.40 13.62
N PHE A 539 44.53 4.87 12.38
CA PHE A 539 43.50 5.18 11.39
C PHE A 539 42.45 4.08 11.23
N GLN A 540 42.86 2.84 11.00
CA GLN A 540 41.92 1.74 10.80
C GLN A 540 41.10 1.42 12.07
N ALA A 541 41.71 1.51 13.26
CA ALA A 541 41.02 1.23 14.51
C ALA A 541 39.96 2.29 14.80
N GLU A 542 40.28 3.57 14.60
CA GLU A 542 39.37 4.69 14.85
C GLU A 542 38.25 4.76 13.80
N LEU A 543 38.58 4.54 12.53
CA LEU A 543 37.58 4.39 11.47
C LEU A 543 36.61 3.25 11.79
N ARG A 544 37.12 2.08 12.23
CA ARG A 544 36.28 0.94 12.65
C ARG A 544 35.42 1.29 13.86
N ARG A 545 35.94 2.04 14.84
CA ARG A 545 35.19 2.47 16.04
C ARG A 545 33.96 3.29 15.66
N PHE A 546 34.12 4.32 14.84
CA PHE A 546 33.01 5.18 14.41
C PHE A 546 32.04 4.48 13.46
N THR A 547 32.55 3.71 12.50
CA THR A 547 31.70 2.98 11.55
C THR A 547 30.91 1.86 12.22
N ALA A 548 31.47 1.18 13.23
CA ALA A 548 30.76 0.17 14.04
C ALA A 548 29.64 0.78 14.89
N GLN A 549 29.80 2.03 15.34
CA GLN A 549 28.75 2.78 16.04
C GLN A 549 27.66 3.32 15.09
N GLY A 550 27.85 3.18 13.78
CA GLY A 550 26.88 3.58 12.76
C GLY A 550 27.03 5.01 12.26
N PHE A 551 28.11 5.71 12.63
CA PHE A 551 28.44 7.03 12.09
C PHE A 551 28.90 6.92 10.63
N ARG A 552 28.58 7.94 9.84
CA ARG A 552 29.13 8.11 8.49
C ARG A 552 30.42 8.91 8.60
N VAL A 553 31.52 8.33 8.14
CA VAL A 553 32.85 8.93 8.23
C VAL A 553 33.34 9.31 6.83
N ILE A 554 33.92 10.51 6.70
CA ILE A 554 34.45 11.05 5.43
C ILE A 554 35.90 11.44 5.64
N GLY A 555 36.78 11.04 4.73
CA GLY A 555 38.17 11.47 4.72
C GLY A 555 38.34 12.78 3.98
N LEU A 556 39.20 13.66 4.51
CA LEU A 556 39.58 14.93 3.90
C LEU A 556 41.10 14.96 3.71
N ALA A 557 41.54 15.48 2.58
CA ALA A 557 42.95 15.65 2.24
C ALA A 557 43.18 16.92 1.42
N HIS A 558 44.42 17.45 1.47
CA HIS A 558 44.82 18.60 0.66
C HIS A 558 46.22 18.45 0.08
N LYS A 559 46.53 19.26 -0.93
CA LYS A 559 47.86 19.37 -1.53
C LYS A 559 48.06 20.77 -2.10
N GLU A 560 49.22 21.37 -1.89
CA GLU A 560 49.65 22.57 -2.61
C GLU A 560 50.24 22.16 -3.98
N LEU A 561 49.77 22.79 -5.05
CA LEU A 561 50.13 22.46 -6.43
C LEU A 561 51.16 23.45 -6.98
N GLU A 562 52.32 22.93 -7.40
CA GLU A 562 53.25 23.61 -8.29
C GLU A 562 53.11 23.03 -9.71
N LEU A 563 52.71 23.84 -10.69
CA LEU A 563 52.58 23.43 -12.09
C LEU A 563 53.98 23.37 -12.78
N PRO A 564 54.27 22.45 -13.74
CA PRO A 564 53.45 21.35 -14.27
C PRO A 564 54.22 20.01 -14.30
N GLN A 565 54.13 19.14 -13.29
CA GLN A 565 54.61 17.74 -13.44
C GLN A 565 53.98 16.80 -12.41
N GLY A 566 53.19 15.82 -12.89
CA GLY A 566 52.71 14.68 -12.10
C GLY A 566 51.19 14.47 -12.04
N ALA A 567 50.77 13.30 -11.56
CA ALA A 567 49.36 12.95 -11.36
C ALA A 567 48.72 13.86 -10.28
N LEU A 568 47.74 14.67 -10.67
CA LEU A 568 47.10 15.68 -9.82
C LEU A 568 46.60 15.12 -8.48
N GLU A 569 46.01 13.91 -8.49
CA GLU A 569 45.38 13.29 -7.31
C GLU A 569 46.33 12.43 -6.45
N SER A 570 47.65 12.51 -6.64
CA SER A 570 48.62 11.69 -5.87
C SER A 570 49.49 12.50 -4.91
N GLY A 571 49.84 11.91 -3.76
CA GLY A 571 50.72 12.54 -2.76
C GLY A 571 50.04 13.67 -2.01
N LEU A 572 48.82 13.43 -1.51
CA LEU A 572 48.09 14.40 -0.69
C LEU A 572 48.47 14.29 0.80
N THR A 573 48.30 15.38 1.55
CA THR A 573 48.41 15.40 3.00
C THR A 573 47.04 15.07 3.62
N PHE A 574 46.98 14.04 4.45
CA PHE A 574 45.75 13.66 5.15
C PHE A 574 45.39 14.67 6.25
N LEU A 575 44.21 15.30 6.13
CA LEU A 575 43.77 16.34 7.06
C LEU A 575 43.02 15.81 8.27
N GLY A 576 42.28 14.71 8.11
CA GLY A 576 41.45 14.17 9.18
C GLY A 576 40.18 13.48 8.71
N LEU A 577 39.37 13.10 9.69
CA LEU A 577 38.08 12.43 9.50
C LEU A 577 36.94 13.35 9.93
N LEU A 578 35.93 13.48 9.09
CA LEU A 578 34.67 14.12 9.42
C LEU A 578 33.65 13.05 9.82
N VAL A 579 33.09 13.15 11.01
CA VAL A 579 32.14 12.18 11.59
C VAL A 579 30.75 12.79 11.57
N MET A 580 29.84 12.12 10.88
CA MET A 580 28.45 12.54 10.71
C MET A 580 27.49 11.49 11.26
N GLU A 581 26.38 11.94 11.81
CA GLU A 581 25.34 11.08 12.38
C GLU A 581 24.04 11.18 11.56
N ASN A 582 23.36 10.04 11.35
CA ASN A 582 21.96 10.04 10.93
C ASN A 582 21.10 9.96 12.18
N ARG A 583 20.63 11.11 12.66
CA ARG A 583 19.84 11.19 13.89
C ARG A 583 18.50 10.48 13.73
N LEU A 584 18.12 9.69 14.74
CA LEU A 584 16.78 9.08 14.78
C LEU A 584 15.73 10.14 15.12
N LYS A 585 14.58 10.10 14.45
CA LYS A 585 13.41 10.90 14.83
C LYS A 585 13.00 10.55 16.26
N SER A 586 12.59 11.56 17.03
CA SER A 586 12.25 11.40 18.45
C SER A 586 11.12 10.38 18.69
N GLU A 587 10.21 10.26 17.73
CA GLU A 587 9.04 9.40 17.71
C GLU A 587 9.36 7.95 17.30
N THR A 588 10.52 7.69 16.70
CA THR A 588 10.86 6.37 16.14
C THR A 588 10.92 5.30 17.24
N ARG A 589 11.60 5.59 18.35
CA ARG A 589 11.75 4.65 19.47
C ARG A 589 10.42 4.26 20.11
N PRO A 590 9.53 5.19 20.53
CA PRO A 590 8.25 4.82 21.15
C PRO A 590 7.33 4.05 20.20
N VAL A 591 7.30 4.40 18.90
CA VAL A 591 6.48 3.67 17.92
C VAL A 591 6.95 2.23 17.72
N LEU A 592 8.26 2.01 17.58
CA LEU A 592 8.80 0.64 17.44
C LEU A 592 8.55 -0.21 18.70
N GLN A 593 8.60 0.40 19.88
CA GLN A 593 8.24 -0.26 21.13
C GLN A 593 6.74 -0.64 21.16
N GLU A 594 5.84 0.25 20.74
CA GLU A 594 4.40 -0.04 20.65
C GLU A 594 4.12 -1.20 19.69
N LEU A 595 4.77 -1.22 18.52
CA LEU A 595 4.64 -2.32 17.55
C LEU A 595 5.16 -3.65 18.10
N ARG A 596 6.29 -3.64 18.82
CA ARG A 596 6.82 -4.83 19.48
C ARG A 596 5.87 -5.34 20.57
N GLN A 597 5.36 -4.46 21.42
CA GLN A 597 4.35 -4.82 22.45
C GLN A 597 3.08 -5.41 21.81
N ALA A 598 2.71 -4.92 20.62
CA ALA A 598 1.59 -5.43 19.84
C ALA A 598 1.88 -6.74 19.07
N ARG A 599 3.09 -7.32 19.22
CA ARG A 599 3.58 -8.50 18.48
C ARG A 599 3.55 -8.33 16.96
N ILE A 600 3.83 -7.12 16.49
CA ILE A 600 4.01 -6.80 15.07
C ILE A 600 5.51 -6.78 14.80
N ARG A 601 5.95 -7.58 13.83
CA ARG A 601 7.36 -7.69 13.47
C ARG A 601 7.79 -6.47 12.68
N SER A 602 8.82 -5.77 13.14
CA SER A 602 9.43 -4.65 12.41
C SER A 602 10.67 -5.15 11.66
N VAL A 603 10.76 -4.85 10.38
CA VAL A 603 11.91 -5.20 9.51
C VAL A 603 12.45 -3.91 8.89
N MET A 604 13.76 -3.69 8.94
CA MET A 604 14.40 -2.55 8.28
C MET A 604 14.85 -2.96 6.87
N VAL A 605 14.52 -2.15 5.86
CA VAL A 605 14.89 -2.39 4.45
C VAL A 605 15.50 -1.12 3.88
N THR A 606 16.82 -1.07 3.73
CA THR A 606 17.56 0.15 3.40
C THR A 606 18.57 -0.04 2.27
N GLY A 607 18.86 1.05 1.55
CA GLY A 607 19.89 1.13 0.52
C GLY A 607 21.31 1.37 1.05
N VAL A 608 21.49 1.78 2.31
CA VAL A 608 22.81 2.12 2.88
C VAL A 608 23.36 1.04 3.80
N LEU A 609 24.69 0.91 3.85
CA LEU A 609 25.36 0.11 4.88
C LEU A 609 25.50 0.97 6.13
N GLY A 610 24.75 0.64 7.17
CA GLY A 610 24.91 1.30 8.45
C GLY A 610 24.29 0.44 9.53
N VAL A 611 25.14 -0.11 10.40
CA VAL A 611 24.78 -0.86 11.59
C VAL A 611 24.13 0.12 12.58
N VAL A 612 22.85 0.42 12.39
CA VAL A 612 21.98 0.99 13.45
C VAL A 612 21.31 -0.16 14.22
N ALA A 613 21.88 -1.36 14.12
CA ALA A 613 21.41 -2.55 14.82
C ALA A 613 21.57 -2.40 16.34
N GLY A 614 22.55 -1.61 16.81
CA GLY A 614 22.78 -1.34 18.24
C GLY A 614 21.95 -0.17 18.82
N SER A 615 21.65 0.87 18.04
CA SER A 615 21.13 2.15 18.56
C SER A 615 19.64 2.39 18.30
N GLY A 616 19.03 1.60 17.40
CA GLY A 616 17.69 1.84 16.85
C GLY A 616 16.53 1.19 17.60
N GLY A 617 16.77 0.51 18.73
CA GLY A 617 15.71 -0.12 19.52
C GLY A 617 14.96 -1.25 18.80
N LEU A 618 15.42 -1.72 17.63
CA LEU A 618 14.83 -2.80 16.83
C LEU A 618 15.10 -4.21 17.40
N SER A 619 16.09 -4.34 18.28
CA SER A 619 16.44 -5.60 18.96
C SER A 619 16.68 -5.40 20.47
N PRO A 620 16.55 -6.43 21.33
CA PRO A 620 17.05 -6.42 22.70
C PRO A 620 18.57 -6.30 22.73
N SER A 621 19.12 -5.64 23.74
CA SER A 621 20.56 -5.35 23.94
C SER A 621 21.49 -6.57 24.01
N GLU A 622 20.96 -7.79 23.97
CA GLU A 622 21.71 -9.06 24.13
C GLU A 622 21.69 -9.94 22.87
N SER A 623 21.24 -9.42 21.72
CA SER A 623 21.07 -10.25 20.52
C SER A 623 22.35 -10.36 19.67
N LYS A 624 22.71 -11.60 19.33
CA LYS A 624 23.79 -11.91 18.38
C LYS A 624 23.31 -11.64 16.96
N PHE A 625 23.97 -10.71 16.29
CA PHE A 625 23.73 -10.42 14.87
C PHE A 625 24.71 -11.22 14.02
N LEU A 626 24.18 -11.90 13.00
CA LEU A 626 24.96 -12.60 11.98
C LEU A 626 25.01 -11.76 10.70
N TRP A 627 26.22 -11.44 10.25
CA TRP A 627 26.50 -10.73 9.01
C TRP A 627 27.07 -11.69 7.97
N GLN A 628 26.54 -11.63 6.74
CA GLN A 628 27.01 -12.44 5.61
C GLN A 628 27.51 -11.55 4.48
N SER A 629 28.81 -11.67 4.15
CA SER A 629 29.43 -11.08 2.96
C SER A 629 29.77 -12.19 1.96
N TRP A 630 29.53 -11.97 0.67
CA TRP A 630 29.93 -12.87 -0.42
C TRP A 630 30.86 -12.15 -1.39
N GLU A 631 32.02 -12.76 -1.65
CA GLU A 631 32.84 -12.52 -2.83
C GLU A 631 33.04 -13.85 -3.58
N SER A 632 32.47 -13.91 -4.78
CA SER A 632 32.87 -14.72 -5.96
C SER A 632 33.17 -16.23 -5.81
N SER A 633 32.95 -16.84 -4.65
CA SER A 633 33.15 -18.27 -4.41
C SER A 633 32.06 -18.78 -3.48
N LEU A 634 31.61 -20.02 -3.72
CA LEU A 634 30.51 -20.73 -3.04
C LEU A 634 30.82 -21.05 -1.56
N ILE A 635 31.30 -20.07 -0.79
CA ILE A 635 31.73 -20.23 0.60
C ILE A 635 30.82 -19.37 1.49
N ILE A 636 30.27 -19.98 2.54
CA ILE A 636 29.40 -19.33 3.52
C ILE A 636 30.25 -18.98 4.75
N ASN A 637 30.55 -17.69 4.96
CA ASN A 637 31.23 -17.23 6.16
C ASN A 637 30.23 -16.61 7.15
N TRP A 638 30.26 -17.09 8.40
CA TRP A 638 29.44 -16.61 9.50
C TRP A 638 30.27 -15.68 10.40
N LEU A 639 29.83 -14.43 10.60
CA LEU A 639 30.45 -13.50 11.53
C LEU A 639 29.46 -13.09 12.62
N SER A 640 29.80 -13.36 13.90
CA SER A 640 29.06 -12.90 15.07
C SER A 640 29.54 -11.52 15.52
N LEU A 641 28.62 -10.57 15.68
CA LEU A 641 28.93 -9.21 16.17
C LEU A 641 29.48 -9.19 17.62
N GLY A 642 29.29 -10.27 18.40
CA GLY A 642 29.87 -10.41 19.74
C GLY A 642 31.39 -10.59 19.75
N ALA A 643 32.00 -10.96 18.62
CA ALA A 643 33.45 -11.13 18.48
C ALA A 643 34.23 -9.81 18.28
N PHE A 644 33.54 -8.67 18.17
CA PHE A 644 34.18 -7.37 17.92
C PHE A 644 34.69 -6.65 19.19
N LEU A 645 34.34 -7.13 20.39
CA LEU A 645 34.74 -6.50 21.66
C LEU A 645 35.90 -7.21 22.38
N PHE A 646 36.33 -8.41 21.94
CA PHE A 646 37.46 -9.13 22.53
C PHE A 646 38.36 -9.74 21.46
N PRO A 647 39.69 -9.56 21.53
CA PRO A 647 40.62 -10.10 20.55
C PRO A 647 40.82 -11.61 20.81
N TRP A 648 40.02 -12.45 20.18
CA TRP A 648 40.30 -13.89 20.10
C TRP A 648 40.48 -14.28 18.62
N LYS A 649 41.57 -14.99 18.34
CA LYS A 649 42.00 -15.44 17.02
C LYS A 649 40.86 -16.12 16.27
N LEU A 650 40.52 -15.61 15.08
CA LEU A 650 39.78 -16.33 14.04
C LEU A 650 40.55 -17.61 13.70
N LYS A 651 40.01 -18.78 14.03
CA LYS A 651 40.38 -20.02 13.33
C LYS A 651 39.49 -20.12 12.09
N PRO A 652 40.05 -20.12 10.87
CA PRO A 652 39.27 -20.43 9.69
C PRO A 652 38.82 -21.89 9.81
N VAL A 653 37.52 -22.12 9.85
CA VAL A 653 36.97 -23.48 9.74
C VAL A 653 36.75 -23.73 8.24
N PHE A 654 37.29 -24.85 7.76
CA PHE A 654 37.15 -25.47 6.43
C PHE A 654 38.17 -25.09 5.34
N GLN A 655 39.27 -25.85 5.32
CA GLN A 655 39.80 -26.46 4.09
C GLN A 655 39.35 -27.92 4.11
N ASP A 656 38.23 -28.26 3.45
CA ASP A 656 38.00 -29.59 2.85
C ASP A 656 36.65 -29.61 2.08
N PRO A 657 36.56 -30.17 0.85
CA PRO A 657 35.37 -30.04 -0.01
C PRO A 657 34.29 -31.10 0.25
N HIS A 658 34.48 -32.01 1.20
CA HIS A 658 33.62 -33.18 1.40
C HIS A 658 33.19 -33.34 2.86
N ILE A 659 32.37 -32.42 3.38
CA ILE A 659 31.59 -32.66 4.60
C ILE A 659 30.15 -32.16 4.34
N PRO A 660 29.12 -33.01 4.53
CA PRO A 660 27.73 -32.56 4.41
C PRO A 660 27.46 -31.49 5.45
N LEU A 661 26.67 -30.46 5.10
CA LEU A 661 26.15 -29.48 6.05
C LEU A 661 25.50 -30.23 7.22
N GLU A 662 26.20 -30.35 8.35
CA GLU A 662 25.59 -30.79 9.59
C GLU A 662 24.53 -29.75 9.93
N GLU A 663 23.28 -30.22 10.04
CA GLU A 663 22.20 -29.43 10.61
C GLU A 663 22.70 -28.88 11.96
N PRO A 664 22.46 -27.59 12.26
CA PRO A 664 22.83 -27.04 13.56
C PRO A 664 22.25 -27.96 14.63
N SER A 665 23.14 -28.53 15.45
CA SER A 665 22.78 -29.48 16.48
C SER A 665 21.68 -28.88 17.35
N ALA A 666 20.65 -29.67 17.63
CA ALA A 666 19.43 -29.27 18.33
C ALA A 666 19.63 -28.85 19.80
N GLN A 667 20.85 -28.48 20.21
CA GLN A 667 21.22 -28.11 21.57
C GLN A 667 21.51 -26.61 21.76
N GLU A 668 21.53 -25.79 20.71
CA GLU A 668 21.61 -24.31 20.81
C GLU A 668 20.25 -23.61 20.55
N GLU A 669 19.11 -24.26 20.88
CA GLU A 669 17.75 -23.73 20.65
C GLU A 669 17.35 -22.53 21.55
N GLY A 670 18.30 -21.95 22.31
CA GLY A 670 18.06 -20.85 23.26
C GLY A 670 18.44 -19.44 22.79
N ASP A 671 19.28 -19.30 21.77
CA ASP A 671 19.81 -17.99 21.36
C ASP A 671 18.97 -17.37 20.21
N ASN A 672 18.31 -16.24 20.48
CA ASN A 672 17.57 -15.47 19.48
C ASN A 672 18.55 -14.77 18.51
N PHE A 673 18.92 -15.46 17.43
CA PHE A 673 19.73 -14.87 16.35
C PHE A 673 18.89 -13.95 15.46
N HIS A 674 19.46 -12.80 15.11
CA HIS A 674 18.89 -11.86 14.15
C HIS A 674 19.79 -11.76 12.92
N PHE A 675 19.22 -12.00 11.72
CA PHE A 675 20.01 -11.94 10.48
C PHE A 675 20.01 -10.54 9.86
N VAL A 676 21.22 -10.12 9.43
CA VAL A 676 21.44 -8.92 8.62
C VAL A 676 21.97 -9.34 7.25
N LEU A 677 21.19 -9.05 6.20
CA LEU A 677 21.48 -9.49 4.84
C LEU A 677 21.78 -8.30 3.94
N SER A 678 22.80 -8.43 3.09
CA SER A 678 23.05 -7.46 2.02
C SER A 678 22.18 -7.76 0.80
N GLY A 679 21.92 -6.76 -0.05
CA GLY A 679 21.17 -6.96 -1.30
C GLY A 679 21.82 -7.95 -2.26
N ALA A 680 23.16 -7.97 -2.33
CA ALA A 680 23.88 -8.98 -3.10
C ALA A 680 23.64 -10.39 -2.55
N SER A 681 23.69 -10.54 -1.22
CA SER A 681 23.40 -11.82 -0.55
C SER A 681 21.96 -12.26 -0.75
N TYR A 682 21.01 -11.35 -0.61
CA TYR A 682 19.61 -11.64 -0.88
C TYR A 682 19.40 -12.15 -2.31
N GLN A 683 20.05 -11.54 -3.30
CA GLN A 683 19.91 -11.94 -4.70
C GLN A 683 20.46 -13.34 -4.98
N VAL A 684 21.62 -13.68 -4.41
CA VAL A 684 22.20 -15.02 -4.55
C VAL A 684 21.32 -16.06 -3.86
N LEU A 685 20.83 -15.79 -2.64
CA LEU A 685 19.89 -16.67 -1.94
C LEU A 685 18.61 -16.89 -2.75
N ALA A 686 18.02 -15.81 -3.29
CA ALA A 686 16.80 -15.89 -4.07
C ALA A 686 16.98 -16.68 -5.38
N LYS A 687 18.15 -16.58 -6.02
CA LYS A 687 18.41 -17.23 -7.31
C LYS A 687 18.87 -18.69 -7.17
N HIS A 688 19.74 -18.97 -6.21
CA HIS A 688 20.41 -20.27 -6.09
C HIS A 688 19.90 -21.14 -4.94
N PHE A 689 19.32 -20.54 -3.90
CA PHE A 689 18.89 -21.22 -2.66
C PHE A 689 17.44 -20.88 -2.29
N SER A 690 16.52 -21.03 -3.25
CA SER A 690 15.09 -20.70 -3.06
C SER A 690 14.42 -21.46 -1.91
N SER A 691 14.91 -22.65 -1.56
CA SER A 691 14.42 -23.44 -0.42
C SER A 691 14.84 -22.91 0.96
N LEU A 692 15.99 -22.23 1.04
CA LEU A 692 16.50 -21.63 2.29
C LEU A 692 15.94 -20.22 2.50
N LEU A 693 15.57 -19.53 1.43
CA LEU A 693 15.05 -18.15 1.48
C LEU A 693 13.89 -17.99 2.49
N PRO A 694 12.83 -18.81 2.50
CA PRO A 694 11.78 -18.75 3.51
C PRO A 694 12.29 -18.79 4.96
N LYS A 695 13.23 -19.68 5.26
CA LYS A 695 13.78 -19.86 6.62
C LYS A 695 14.58 -18.63 7.06
N VAL A 696 15.39 -18.09 6.15
CA VAL A 696 16.17 -16.88 6.40
C VAL A 696 15.26 -15.66 6.58
N LEU A 697 14.21 -15.52 5.76
CA LEU A 697 13.23 -14.45 5.88
C LEU A 697 12.44 -14.50 7.19
N LEU A 698 12.25 -15.66 7.84
CA LEU A 698 11.60 -15.75 9.15
C LEU A 698 12.40 -15.11 10.29
N SER A 699 13.73 -15.08 10.18
CA SER A 699 14.63 -14.53 11.22
C SER A 699 15.39 -13.26 10.78
N GLY A 700 15.26 -12.84 9.52
CA GLY A 700 15.87 -11.61 9.00
C GLY A 700 15.25 -10.33 9.54
N THR A 701 16.06 -9.45 10.15
CA THR A 701 15.58 -8.17 10.70
C THR A 701 16.02 -6.97 9.89
N VAL A 702 17.18 -7.04 9.25
CA VAL A 702 17.74 -5.93 8.49
C VAL A 702 18.18 -6.41 7.11
N PHE A 703 17.67 -5.75 6.08
CA PHE A 703 18.08 -5.94 4.69
C PHE A 703 18.72 -4.64 4.21
N ALA A 704 20.04 -4.65 4.08
CA ALA A 704 20.85 -3.47 3.75
C ALA A 704 21.35 -3.53 2.30
N ARG A 705 21.72 -2.38 1.73
CA ARG A 705 22.17 -2.26 0.32
C ARG A 705 21.17 -2.85 -0.68
N MET A 706 19.88 -2.70 -0.41
CA MET A 706 18.81 -3.19 -1.28
C MET A 706 18.51 -2.18 -2.39
N SER A 707 18.50 -2.65 -3.64
CA SER A 707 17.97 -1.87 -4.77
C SER A 707 16.44 -1.75 -4.70
N PRO A 708 15.82 -0.72 -5.32
CA PRO A 708 14.36 -0.55 -5.35
C PRO A 708 13.59 -1.80 -5.81
N SER A 709 14.12 -2.50 -6.82
CA SER A 709 13.55 -3.75 -7.33
C SER A 709 13.60 -4.88 -6.29
N GLN A 710 14.71 -4.99 -5.55
CA GLN A 710 14.86 -5.97 -4.48
C GLN A 710 13.95 -5.66 -3.29
N LYS A 711 13.72 -4.38 -2.94
CA LYS A 711 12.74 -4.00 -1.90
C LYS A 711 11.34 -4.51 -2.26
N SER A 712 10.95 -4.36 -3.52
CA SER A 712 9.65 -4.81 -4.03
C SER A 712 9.51 -6.34 -4.00
N ASN A 713 10.57 -7.06 -4.42
CA ASN A 713 10.62 -8.52 -4.37
C ASN A 713 10.57 -9.05 -2.92
N LEU A 714 11.31 -8.43 -2.00
CA LEU A 714 11.29 -8.78 -0.59
C LEU A 714 9.89 -8.71 0.02
N VAL A 715 9.12 -7.66 -0.29
CA VAL A 715 7.72 -7.52 0.14
C VAL A 715 6.87 -8.65 -0.43
N GLU A 716 7.05 -9.03 -1.69
CA GLU A 716 6.33 -10.12 -2.32
C GLU A 716 6.65 -11.49 -1.69
N GLU A 717 7.92 -11.76 -1.40
CA GLU A 717 8.33 -13.00 -0.71
C GLU A 717 7.75 -13.09 0.71
N PHE A 718 7.67 -11.98 1.45
CA PHE A 718 6.96 -11.98 2.74
C PHE A 718 5.46 -12.28 2.58
N GLN A 719 4.82 -11.81 1.51
CA GLN A 719 3.42 -12.13 1.23
C GLN A 719 3.22 -13.60 0.89
N LYS A 720 4.16 -14.23 0.17
CA LYS A 720 4.15 -15.68 -0.12
C LYS A 720 4.25 -16.52 1.16
N LEU A 721 4.86 -15.98 2.21
CA LEU A 721 4.92 -16.59 3.55
C LEU A 721 3.68 -16.28 4.42
N ASP A 722 2.56 -15.89 3.82
CA ASP A 722 1.29 -15.53 4.50
C ASP A 722 1.40 -14.36 5.51
N TYR A 723 2.43 -13.50 5.38
CA TYR A 723 2.47 -12.24 6.12
C TYR A 723 1.58 -11.17 5.49
N TYR A 724 0.85 -10.44 6.34
CA TYR A 724 0.21 -9.19 5.97
C TYR A 724 1.23 -8.07 6.16
N VAL A 725 1.91 -7.75 5.06
CA VAL A 725 3.00 -6.78 5.03
C VAL A 725 2.50 -5.34 4.90
N GLY A 726 2.92 -4.48 5.82
CA GLY A 726 2.94 -3.02 5.65
C GLY A 726 4.33 -2.55 5.22
N MET A 727 4.41 -1.48 4.43
CA MET A 727 5.66 -0.81 4.07
C MET A 727 5.52 0.68 4.39
N CYS A 728 6.50 1.27 5.07
CA CYS A 728 6.57 2.69 5.36
C CYS A 728 7.87 3.25 4.79
N GLY A 729 7.76 4.28 3.95
CA GLY A 729 8.87 4.86 3.20
C GLY A 729 8.56 6.30 2.76
N ASP A 730 9.58 7.08 2.49
CA ASP A 730 9.51 8.50 2.14
C ASP A 730 10.00 8.77 0.71
N GLY A 731 10.90 7.93 0.18
CA GLY A 731 11.51 8.14 -1.13
C GLY A 731 10.84 7.39 -2.30
N ALA A 732 11.08 7.83 -3.55
CA ALA A 732 10.62 7.10 -4.73
C ALA A 732 11.29 5.73 -4.89
N ASN A 733 12.44 5.52 -4.25
CA ASN A 733 13.10 4.21 -4.18
C ASN A 733 12.22 3.13 -3.53
N ASP A 734 11.22 3.53 -2.72
CA ASP A 734 10.27 2.62 -2.08
C ASP A 734 8.95 2.49 -2.83
N CYS A 735 8.72 3.29 -3.88
CA CYS A 735 7.44 3.36 -4.60
C CYS A 735 6.94 1.96 -5.03
N GLY A 736 7.83 1.12 -5.56
CA GLY A 736 7.51 -0.25 -5.94
C GLY A 736 7.10 -1.13 -4.74
N ALA A 737 7.81 -1.03 -3.62
CA ALA A 737 7.55 -1.79 -2.40
C ALA A 737 6.27 -1.31 -1.69
N LEU A 738 6.05 0.01 -1.61
CA LEU A 738 4.84 0.64 -1.06
C LEU A 738 3.59 0.18 -1.83
N LYS A 739 3.68 0.12 -3.15
CA LYS A 739 2.59 -0.33 -4.01
C LYS A 739 2.32 -1.83 -3.87
N MET A 740 3.37 -2.65 -3.73
CA MET A 740 3.25 -4.10 -3.58
C MET A 740 2.68 -4.48 -2.21
N ALA A 741 3.04 -3.74 -1.15
CA ALA A 741 2.57 -4.01 0.20
C ALA A 741 1.03 -3.97 0.30
N HIS A 742 0.47 -4.73 1.24
CA HIS A 742 -0.97 -4.66 1.53
C HIS A 742 -1.35 -3.25 2.02
N ALA A 743 -0.48 -2.66 2.84
CA ALA A 743 -0.55 -1.28 3.28
C ALA A 743 0.78 -0.57 3.06
N GLY A 744 0.91 0.15 1.94
CA GLY A 744 2.02 1.09 1.71
C GLY A 744 1.68 2.47 2.26
N ILE A 745 2.57 3.03 3.08
CA ILE A 745 2.42 4.34 3.70
C ILE A 745 3.58 5.21 3.23
N SER A 746 3.27 6.27 2.49
CA SER A 746 4.24 7.30 2.13
C SER A 746 4.25 8.43 3.15
N LEU A 747 5.44 8.89 3.55
CA LEU A 747 5.63 10.03 4.47
C LEU A 747 5.88 11.37 3.74
N SER A 748 5.82 11.38 2.41
CA SER A 748 6.08 12.54 1.57
C SER A 748 4.84 12.92 0.77
N GLU A 749 4.63 14.23 0.54
CA GLU A 749 3.51 14.75 -0.28
C GLU A 749 3.83 14.80 -1.78
N GLN A 750 5.07 14.49 -2.19
CA GLN A 750 5.52 14.59 -3.59
C GLN A 750 4.79 13.59 -4.50
N GLU A 751 4.68 13.84 -5.81
CA GLU A 751 3.84 13.02 -6.73
C GLU A 751 4.21 11.53 -6.76
N ALA A 752 5.46 11.15 -6.46
CA ALA A 752 5.84 9.75 -6.29
C ALA A 752 5.05 9.01 -5.18
N SER A 753 4.52 9.74 -4.19
CA SER A 753 3.63 9.25 -3.12
C SER A 753 2.26 8.81 -3.65
N VAL A 754 1.84 9.25 -4.85
CA VAL A 754 0.52 8.95 -5.44
C VAL A 754 0.37 7.45 -5.73
N ALA A 755 1.46 6.71 -5.89
CA ALA A 755 1.41 5.25 -6.03
C ALA A 755 1.14 4.51 -4.71
N SER A 756 1.35 5.15 -3.56
CA SER A 756 1.09 4.55 -2.26
C SER A 756 -0.40 4.62 -1.90
N PRO A 757 -0.99 3.56 -1.33
CA PRO A 757 -2.40 3.58 -0.96
C PRO A 757 -2.73 4.54 0.19
N PHE A 758 -1.73 4.88 1.01
CA PHE A 758 -1.84 5.80 2.13
C PHE A 758 -0.70 6.82 2.10
N THR A 759 -1.02 8.10 2.29
CA THR A 759 -0.04 9.19 2.37
C THR A 759 -0.23 9.95 3.67
N SER A 760 0.83 10.12 4.45
CA SER A 760 0.86 10.92 5.68
C SER A 760 1.47 12.29 5.36
N GLN A 761 0.81 13.38 5.74
CA GLN A 761 1.40 14.73 5.64
C GLN A 761 2.41 15.02 6.75
N ILE A 762 2.35 14.24 7.83
CA ILE A 762 3.29 14.35 8.94
C ILE A 762 4.46 13.41 8.61
N PRO A 763 5.70 13.91 8.50
CA PRO A 763 6.86 13.12 8.11
C PRO A 763 7.40 12.29 9.29
N ASN A 764 6.53 11.54 9.99
CA ASN A 764 6.90 10.67 11.10
C ASN A 764 6.20 9.30 11.00
N ILE A 765 6.70 8.31 11.74
CA ILE A 765 6.15 6.94 11.69
C ILE A 765 4.94 6.72 12.61
N GLU A 766 4.43 7.75 13.30
CA GLU A 766 3.25 7.64 14.18
C GLU A 766 1.97 7.29 13.40
N CYS A 767 1.97 7.60 12.10
CA CYS A 767 0.91 7.21 11.19
C CYS A 767 0.72 5.68 11.11
N VAL A 768 1.77 4.88 11.31
CA VAL A 768 1.74 3.41 11.23
C VAL A 768 0.85 2.80 12.32
N PRO A 769 1.10 3.01 13.63
CA PRO A 769 0.22 2.49 14.67
C PRO A 769 -1.18 3.13 14.62
N ALA A 770 -1.31 4.39 14.19
CA ALA A 770 -2.62 5.03 14.01
C ALA A 770 -3.45 4.33 12.93
N LEU A 771 -2.84 4.00 11.79
CA LEU A 771 -3.47 3.27 10.69
C LEU A 771 -3.88 1.85 11.10
N ILE A 772 -3.00 1.12 11.80
CA ILE A 772 -3.30 -0.23 12.27
C ILE A 772 -4.44 -0.21 13.30
N ARG A 773 -4.48 0.76 14.22
CA ARG A 773 -5.58 0.94 15.18
C ARG A 773 -6.92 1.17 14.49
N GLU A 774 -6.96 2.10 13.53
CA GLU A 774 -8.19 2.36 12.76
C GLU A 774 -8.59 1.17 11.90
N GLY A 775 -7.64 0.48 11.26
CA GLY A 775 -7.90 -0.73 10.49
C GLY A 775 -8.47 -1.88 11.33
N ARG A 776 -7.94 -2.10 12.54
CA ARG A 776 -8.49 -3.09 13.49
C ARG A 776 -9.90 -2.69 13.95
N ALA A 777 -10.12 -1.42 14.24
CA ALA A 777 -11.44 -0.93 14.66
C ALA A 777 -12.48 -1.05 13.54
N SER A 778 -12.13 -0.67 12.31
CA SER A 778 -12.98 -0.75 11.12
C SER A 778 -13.34 -2.20 10.80
N LEU A 779 -12.37 -3.13 10.84
CA LEU A 779 -12.61 -4.55 10.57
C LEU A 779 -13.55 -5.18 11.61
N VAL A 780 -13.38 -4.86 12.90
CA VAL A 780 -14.27 -5.36 13.96
C VAL A 780 -15.66 -4.72 13.85
N ALA A 781 -15.76 -3.46 13.41
CA ALA A 781 -17.04 -2.80 13.13
C ALA A 781 -17.77 -3.46 11.95
N SER A 782 -17.08 -3.71 10.83
CA SER A 782 -17.60 -4.46 9.68
C SER A 782 -18.21 -5.80 10.13
N PHE A 783 -17.50 -6.57 10.96
CA PHE A 783 -17.99 -7.87 11.42
C PHE A 783 -19.15 -7.78 12.41
N ALA A 784 -19.15 -6.76 13.28
CA ALA A 784 -20.23 -6.56 14.23
C ALA A 784 -21.54 -6.19 13.50
N VAL A 785 -21.46 -5.33 12.49
CA VAL A 785 -22.60 -4.95 11.66
C VAL A 785 -23.07 -6.11 10.78
N PHE A 786 -22.14 -6.86 10.19
CA PHE A 786 -22.47 -8.08 9.45
C PHE A 786 -23.23 -9.09 10.32
N LYS A 787 -22.75 -9.33 11.54
CA LYS A 787 -23.39 -10.22 12.51
C LYS A 787 -24.78 -9.72 12.90
N TYR A 788 -24.92 -8.43 13.16
CA TYR A 788 -26.19 -7.78 13.46
C TYR A 788 -27.20 -7.96 12.31
N LEU A 789 -26.83 -7.60 11.07
CA LEU A 789 -27.72 -7.71 9.90
C LEU A 789 -28.14 -9.15 9.62
N THR A 790 -27.20 -10.09 9.75
CA THR A 790 -27.50 -11.52 9.61
C THR A 790 -28.52 -11.98 10.63
N LEU A 791 -28.31 -11.64 11.91
CA LEU A 791 -29.22 -12.05 12.98
C LEU A 791 -30.58 -11.38 12.82
N TYR A 792 -30.63 -10.11 12.46
CA TYR A 792 -31.87 -9.41 12.14
C TYR A 792 -32.67 -10.15 11.05
N GLY A 793 -32.06 -10.47 9.90
CA GLY A 793 -32.74 -11.20 8.82
C GLY A 793 -33.25 -12.58 9.25
N LEU A 794 -32.47 -13.30 10.07
CA LEU A 794 -32.89 -14.62 10.59
C LEU A 794 -33.98 -14.53 11.66
N VAL A 795 -33.92 -13.57 12.57
CA VAL A 795 -34.95 -13.33 13.60
C VAL A 795 -36.27 -12.95 12.95
N GLN A 796 -36.22 -12.10 11.91
CA GLN A 796 -37.39 -11.72 11.12
C GLN A 796 -37.95 -12.92 10.34
N PHE A 797 -37.08 -13.72 9.73
CA PHE A 797 -37.48 -14.96 9.04
C PHE A 797 -38.19 -15.93 9.98
N ILE A 798 -37.66 -16.16 11.19
CA ILE A 798 -38.30 -17.05 12.18
C ILE A 798 -39.69 -16.53 12.55
N ALA A 799 -39.84 -15.22 12.78
CA ALA A 799 -41.11 -14.62 13.15
C ALA A 799 -42.15 -14.80 12.04
N ILE A 800 -41.76 -14.56 10.78
CA ILE A 800 -42.66 -14.69 9.63
C ILE A 800 -43.02 -16.16 9.38
N VAL A 801 -42.08 -17.10 9.51
CA VAL A 801 -42.36 -18.55 9.41
C VAL A 801 -43.42 -18.97 10.43
N LEU A 802 -43.32 -18.50 11.69
CA LEU A 802 -44.31 -18.80 12.73
C LEU A 802 -45.69 -18.18 12.42
N LEU A 803 -45.72 -16.96 11.89
CA LEU A 803 -46.97 -16.29 11.49
C LEU A 803 -47.62 -16.94 10.27
N TYR A 804 -46.83 -17.43 9.31
CA TYR A 804 -47.32 -18.11 8.10
C TYR A 804 -48.05 -19.42 8.42
N TRP A 805 -47.75 -20.07 9.55
CA TRP A 805 -48.53 -21.19 10.06
C TRP A 805 -50.02 -20.85 10.22
N GLN A 806 -50.37 -19.59 10.50
CA GLN A 806 -51.73 -19.08 10.61
C GLN A 806 -52.15 -18.19 9.43
N LEU A 807 -51.38 -18.20 8.32
CA LEU A 807 -51.58 -17.33 7.16
C LEU A 807 -51.57 -15.83 7.53
N GLN A 808 -50.73 -15.46 8.49
CA GLN A 808 -50.57 -14.09 8.98
C GLN A 808 -49.25 -13.48 8.52
N ILE A 809 -49.19 -12.15 8.42
CA ILE A 809 -47.98 -11.39 8.09
C ILE A 809 -47.93 -10.10 8.93
N LEU A 810 -46.74 -9.51 9.07
CA LEU A 810 -46.56 -8.23 9.78
C LEU A 810 -47.13 -7.07 8.95
N GLY A 811 -47.59 -6.02 9.62
CA GLY A 811 -48.19 -4.84 8.99
C GLY A 811 -47.19 -3.90 8.31
N ASN A 812 -47.69 -2.94 7.51
CA ASN A 812 -46.88 -1.95 6.78
C ASN A 812 -45.96 -1.14 7.71
N TYR A 813 -46.54 -0.51 8.73
CA TYR A 813 -45.78 0.32 9.69
C TYR A 813 -44.84 -0.52 10.57
N GLN A 814 -45.16 -1.79 10.79
CA GLN A 814 -44.32 -2.72 11.55
C GLN A 814 -42.99 -2.99 10.81
N PHE A 815 -43.04 -3.25 9.51
CA PHE A 815 -41.85 -3.36 8.66
C PHE A 815 -41.09 -2.04 8.54
N LEU A 816 -41.81 -0.92 8.36
CA LEU A 816 -41.19 0.40 8.23
C LEU A 816 -40.38 0.80 9.47
N ILE A 817 -40.96 0.62 10.68
CA ILE A 817 -40.26 0.90 11.94
C ILE A 817 -39.07 -0.04 12.11
N GLN A 818 -39.24 -1.32 11.80
CA GLN A 818 -38.19 -2.32 11.96
C GLN A 818 -36.98 -2.02 11.04
N ASP A 819 -37.23 -1.84 9.74
CA ASP A 819 -36.17 -1.80 8.74
C ASP A 819 -35.51 -0.42 8.67
N ILE A 820 -36.32 0.65 8.67
CA ILE A 820 -35.85 2.03 8.55
C ILE A 820 -35.61 2.65 9.94
N GLY A 821 -36.58 2.55 10.84
CA GLY A 821 -36.50 3.19 12.16
C GLY A 821 -35.42 2.59 13.06
N ILE A 822 -35.21 1.27 12.99
CA ILE A 822 -34.28 0.55 13.86
C ILE A 822 -33.05 0.09 13.09
N THR A 823 -33.20 -0.85 12.14
CA THR A 823 -32.08 -1.56 11.53
C THR A 823 -31.15 -0.62 10.74
N LEU A 824 -31.68 0.27 9.90
CA LEU A 824 -30.88 1.25 9.15
C LEU A 824 -30.13 2.20 10.08
N VAL A 825 -30.81 2.76 11.08
CA VAL A 825 -30.21 3.70 12.05
C VAL A 825 -29.09 3.03 12.85
N VAL A 826 -29.32 1.81 13.36
CA VAL A 826 -28.29 1.03 14.07
C VAL A 826 -27.10 0.76 13.15
N CYS A 827 -27.33 0.33 11.91
CA CYS A 827 -26.27 0.04 10.95
C CYS A 827 -25.37 1.25 10.66
N LEU A 828 -25.96 2.44 10.52
CA LEU A 828 -25.22 3.67 10.26
C LEU A 828 -24.43 4.16 11.49
N THR A 829 -24.99 4.02 12.69
CA THR A 829 -24.45 4.65 13.91
C THR A 829 -23.49 3.74 14.69
N MET A 830 -23.67 2.42 14.63
CA MET A 830 -22.77 1.43 15.26
C MET A 830 -21.32 1.55 14.76
N ASN A 831 -21.16 1.93 13.49
CA ASN A 831 -19.86 2.10 12.81
C ASN A 831 -19.09 3.38 13.22
N LEU A 832 -19.73 4.31 13.94
CA LEU A 832 -19.11 5.58 14.39
C LEU A 832 -18.13 5.39 15.56
N THR A 833 -18.10 4.20 16.17
CA THR A 833 -17.28 3.90 17.33
C THR A 833 -15.78 4.06 17.02
N HIS A 834 -15.08 4.88 17.81
CA HIS A 834 -13.66 5.16 17.63
C HIS A 834 -12.75 3.97 17.98
N ALA A 835 -11.55 3.96 17.39
CA ALA A 835 -10.51 2.99 17.72
C ALA A 835 -9.99 3.15 19.16
N TYR A 836 -9.58 2.04 19.77
CA TYR A 836 -8.94 2.05 21.09
C TYR A 836 -7.52 2.63 20.98
N PRO A 837 -7.08 3.49 21.92
CA PRO A 837 -5.83 4.25 21.78
C PRO A 837 -4.56 3.40 21.81
N LYS A 838 -4.55 2.24 22.48
CA LYS A 838 -3.38 1.34 22.55
C LYS A 838 -3.55 0.14 21.61
N LEU A 839 -2.48 -0.29 20.93
CA LEU A 839 -2.51 -1.53 20.16
C LEU A 839 -2.59 -2.77 21.06
N ALA A 840 -3.52 -3.68 20.75
CA ALA A 840 -3.61 -5.00 21.39
C ALA A 840 -2.52 -5.97 20.85
N PRO A 841 -2.08 -6.96 21.64
CA PRO A 841 -1.07 -7.94 21.22
C PRO A 841 -1.61 -9.05 20.30
N TYR A 842 -2.91 -9.06 20.02
CA TYR A 842 -3.57 -10.01 19.12
C TYR A 842 -4.37 -9.29 18.05
N ARG A 843 -4.57 -9.97 16.92
CA ARG A 843 -5.29 -9.46 15.76
C ARG A 843 -6.77 -9.84 15.82
N PRO A 844 -7.68 -9.01 15.25
CA PRO A 844 -9.04 -9.44 14.98
C PRO A 844 -9.06 -10.62 13.99
N PRO A 845 -10.12 -11.45 13.94
CA PRO A 845 -10.25 -12.48 12.92
C PRO A 845 -10.18 -11.85 11.52
N GLY A 846 -9.51 -12.51 10.56
CA GLY A 846 -9.38 -12.03 9.18
C GLY A 846 -10.38 -12.65 8.20
N ARG A 847 -11.22 -13.58 8.67
CA ARG A 847 -12.20 -14.33 7.87
C ARG A 847 -13.59 -14.14 8.46
N LEU A 848 -14.57 -13.81 7.60
CA LEU A 848 -15.99 -13.72 7.99
C LEU A 848 -16.50 -15.08 8.48
N LEU A 849 -16.23 -16.13 7.72
CA LEU A 849 -16.60 -17.52 8.05
C LEU A 849 -15.68 -18.15 9.12
N SER A 850 -15.20 -17.36 10.09
CA SER A 850 -14.42 -17.91 11.20
C SER A 850 -15.32 -18.69 12.16
N PRO A 851 -14.91 -19.87 12.67
CA PRO A 851 -15.73 -20.67 13.58
C PRO A 851 -16.29 -19.91 14.80
N PRO A 852 -15.54 -18.99 15.45
CA PRO A 852 -16.08 -18.21 16.56
C PRO A 852 -17.25 -17.28 16.15
N LEU A 853 -17.20 -16.69 14.94
CA LEU A 853 -18.28 -15.83 14.45
C LEU A 853 -19.52 -16.67 14.13
N LEU A 854 -19.34 -17.79 13.43
CA LEU A 854 -20.43 -18.69 13.06
C LEU A 854 -21.13 -19.26 14.30
N LEU A 855 -20.37 -19.70 15.30
CA LEU A 855 -20.91 -20.23 16.53
C LEU A 855 -21.70 -19.18 17.33
N SER A 856 -21.21 -17.93 17.36
CA SER A 856 -21.94 -16.80 17.96
C SER A 856 -23.27 -16.54 17.24
N ILE A 857 -23.29 -16.58 15.90
CA ILE A 857 -24.52 -16.42 15.11
C ILE A 857 -25.48 -17.58 15.41
N LEU A 858 -25.04 -18.83 15.24
CA LEU A 858 -25.88 -20.03 15.43
C LEU A 858 -26.49 -20.10 16.82
N PHE A 859 -25.72 -19.77 17.86
CA PHE A 859 -26.23 -19.75 19.23
C PHE A 859 -27.33 -18.70 19.41
N ASN A 860 -27.11 -17.47 18.93
CA ASN A 860 -28.10 -16.40 19.04
C ASN A 860 -29.34 -16.66 18.18
N VAL A 861 -29.20 -17.35 17.03
CA VAL A 861 -30.33 -17.85 16.24
C VAL A 861 -31.13 -18.87 17.04
N ALA A 862 -30.48 -19.88 17.63
CA ALA A 862 -31.17 -20.89 18.43
C ALA A 862 -31.92 -20.29 19.63
N LEU A 863 -31.30 -19.33 20.32
CA LEU A 863 -31.93 -18.59 21.41
C LEU A 863 -33.15 -17.79 20.92
N SER A 864 -33.07 -17.19 19.73
CA SER A 864 -34.18 -16.44 19.12
C SER A 864 -35.33 -17.35 18.71
N ILE A 865 -35.04 -18.54 18.17
CA ILE A 865 -36.05 -19.58 17.89
C ILE A 865 -36.79 -19.96 19.16
N LEU A 866 -36.06 -20.25 20.24
CA LEU A 866 -36.66 -20.61 21.53
C LEU A 866 -37.55 -19.49 22.08
N LEU A 867 -37.07 -18.25 22.07
CA LEU A 867 -37.83 -17.09 22.55
C LEU A 867 -39.13 -16.89 21.75
N GLN A 868 -39.05 -16.86 20.42
CA GLN A 868 -40.21 -16.59 19.58
C GLN A 868 -41.20 -17.75 19.57
N LEU A 869 -40.73 -19.00 19.53
CA LEU A 869 -41.59 -20.17 19.62
C LEU A 869 -42.31 -20.21 20.97
N PHE A 870 -41.59 -19.91 22.07
CA PHE A 870 -42.20 -19.83 23.39
C PHE A 870 -43.26 -18.73 23.46
N GLY A 871 -42.96 -17.52 22.98
CA GLY A 871 -43.94 -16.42 22.92
C GLY A 871 -45.18 -16.78 22.09
N PHE A 872 -44.99 -17.39 20.92
CA PHE A 872 -46.06 -17.82 20.02
C PHE A 872 -46.97 -18.91 20.60
N LEU A 873 -46.41 -19.85 21.37
CA LEU A 873 -47.21 -20.89 22.03
C LEU A 873 -47.82 -20.40 23.35
N TYR A 874 -47.12 -19.52 24.08
CA TYR A 874 -47.56 -19.05 25.39
C TYR A 874 -48.74 -18.08 25.29
N VAL A 875 -48.81 -17.25 24.24
CA VAL A 875 -49.97 -16.36 24.00
C VAL A 875 -51.25 -17.17 23.80
N LYS A 876 -51.17 -18.33 23.12
CA LYS A 876 -52.31 -19.21 22.85
C LYS A 876 -52.85 -19.93 24.08
N ARG A 877 -52.05 -19.99 25.15
CA ARG A 877 -52.46 -20.59 26.44
C ARG A 877 -53.11 -19.59 27.38
N GLN A 878 -53.19 -18.30 27.02
CA GLN A 878 -53.75 -17.28 27.89
C GLN A 878 -55.29 -17.35 27.92
N ALA A 879 -55.88 -17.07 29.08
CA ALA A 879 -57.33 -17.16 29.27
C ALA A 879 -58.13 -16.14 28.43
N TRP A 880 -57.51 -15.02 28.06
CA TRP A 880 -58.10 -13.96 27.24
C TRP A 880 -57.83 -14.14 25.73
N TYR A 881 -57.10 -15.19 25.33
CA TYR A 881 -56.80 -15.44 23.92
C TYR A 881 -58.05 -15.90 23.19
N SER A 882 -58.39 -15.21 22.10
CA SER A 882 -59.42 -15.63 21.15
C SER A 882 -58.85 -15.72 19.75
N GLN A 883 -59.17 -16.79 19.03
CA GLN A 883 -58.70 -16.99 17.67
C GLN A 883 -59.58 -16.17 16.71
N LEU A 884 -59.13 -14.98 16.34
CA LEU A 884 -59.77 -14.16 15.32
C LEU A 884 -59.46 -14.74 13.93
N ARG A 885 -60.47 -15.29 13.25
CA ARG A 885 -60.35 -15.83 11.88
C ARG A 885 -60.97 -14.85 10.89
N ALA A 886 -60.26 -14.55 9.82
CA ALA A 886 -60.57 -13.51 8.85
C ALA A 886 -61.94 -13.68 8.17
N GLN A 887 -62.75 -12.61 8.19
CA GLN A 887 -63.78 -12.33 7.19
C GLN A 887 -63.43 -11.04 6.42
N GLY A 888 -62.32 -11.04 5.68
CA GLY A 888 -62.10 -10.07 4.59
C GLY A 888 -61.34 -8.76 4.87
N HIS A 889 -60.74 -8.53 6.05
CA HIS A 889 -59.89 -7.37 6.36
C HIS A 889 -58.52 -7.79 6.94
N PRO A 890 -57.47 -6.94 6.89
CA PRO A 890 -56.14 -7.29 7.42
C PRO A 890 -56.27 -7.81 8.84
N VAL A 891 -55.78 -9.03 9.04
CA VAL A 891 -56.18 -9.88 10.15
C VAL A 891 -55.37 -9.50 11.37
N LEU A 892 -55.94 -8.62 12.19
CA LEU A 892 -55.46 -8.33 13.54
C LEU A 892 -55.33 -9.65 14.32
N SER A 893 -54.15 -9.93 14.87
CA SER A 893 -53.87 -11.17 15.59
C SER A 893 -53.05 -10.93 16.86
N TYR A 894 -53.29 -11.74 17.90
CA TYR A 894 -52.55 -11.63 19.16
C TYR A 894 -51.11 -12.12 19.00
N GLU A 895 -50.87 -12.99 18.04
CA GLU A 895 -49.57 -13.52 17.67
C GLU A 895 -48.68 -12.47 17.03
N THR A 896 -49.18 -11.67 16.08
CA THR A 896 -48.43 -10.55 15.49
C THR A 896 -48.10 -9.50 16.55
N THR A 897 -49.09 -9.16 17.38
CA THR A 897 -48.95 -8.22 18.51
C THR A 897 -47.90 -8.69 19.54
N THR A 898 -47.69 -9.99 19.69
CA THR A 898 -46.68 -10.55 20.59
C THR A 898 -45.31 -10.70 19.92
N LEU A 899 -45.26 -11.20 18.69
CA LEU A 899 -44.02 -11.50 17.99
C LEU A 899 -43.29 -10.24 17.52
N TRP A 900 -44.01 -9.19 17.14
CA TRP A 900 -43.38 -7.94 16.70
C TRP A 900 -42.52 -7.31 17.81
N PRO A 901 -43.00 -7.04 19.05
CA PRO A 901 -42.16 -6.53 20.13
C PRO A 901 -41.00 -7.48 20.49
N LEU A 902 -41.22 -8.80 20.47
CA LEU A 902 -40.17 -9.78 20.73
C LEU A 902 -39.04 -9.67 19.70
N MET A 903 -39.37 -9.60 18.41
CA MET A 903 -38.39 -9.39 17.34
C MET A 903 -37.67 -8.04 17.48
N THR A 904 -38.43 -6.96 17.63
CA THR A 904 -37.94 -5.58 17.65
C THR A 904 -36.95 -5.34 18.80
N LEU A 905 -37.33 -5.72 20.03
CA LEU A 905 -36.51 -5.53 21.21
C LEU A 905 -35.31 -6.49 21.24
N SER A 906 -35.43 -7.71 20.71
CA SER A 906 -34.28 -8.60 20.50
C SER A 906 -33.25 -8.01 19.53
N CYS A 907 -33.68 -7.31 18.47
CA CYS A 907 -32.77 -6.63 17.56
C CYS A 907 -32.01 -5.49 18.28
N ILE A 908 -32.70 -4.66 19.07
CA ILE A 908 -32.06 -3.62 19.89
C ILE A 908 -31.06 -4.23 20.88
N ALA A 909 -31.41 -5.35 21.53
CA ALA A 909 -30.52 -6.11 22.40
C ALA A 909 -29.25 -6.58 21.66
N PHE A 910 -29.37 -7.11 20.44
CA PHE A 910 -28.22 -7.51 19.64
C PHE A 910 -27.31 -6.36 19.24
N ALA A 911 -27.88 -5.19 18.91
CA ALA A 911 -27.11 -3.98 18.63
C ALA A 911 -26.21 -3.60 19.82
N PHE A 912 -26.72 -3.73 21.05
CA PHE A 912 -25.94 -3.54 22.27
C PHE A 912 -24.86 -4.60 22.45
N ILE A 913 -25.22 -5.89 22.38
CA ILE A 913 -24.34 -7.04 22.66
C ILE A 913 -23.15 -7.07 21.68
N PHE A 914 -23.33 -6.68 20.42
CA PHE A 914 -22.28 -6.73 19.39
C PHE A 914 -21.43 -5.46 19.32
N SER A 915 -21.84 -4.40 20.02
CA SER A 915 -21.09 -3.14 20.15
C SER A 915 -20.03 -3.19 21.24
N LYS A 916 -19.34 -4.34 21.33
CA LYS A 916 -18.26 -4.57 22.29
C LYS A 916 -17.08 -3.62 22.03
N GLY A 917 -16.61 -3.00 23.11
CA GLY A 917 -15.49 -2.04 23.09
C GLY A 917 -14.11 -2.70 23.06
N ARG A 918 -13.41 -2.67 24.21
CA ARG A 918 -12.02 -3.14 24.34
C ARG A 918 -11.89 -4.58 23.81
N PRO A 919 -10.81 -4.92 23.06
CA PRO A 919 -9.53 -4.21 22.98
C PRO A 919 -9.33 -3.32 21.73
N PHE A 920 -10.21 -3.39 20.72
CA PHE A 920 -10.00 -2.74 19.41
C PHE A 920 -10.79 -1.44 19.24
N ARG A 921 -11.94 -1.35 19.91
CA ARG A 921 -12.85 -0.20 19.85
C ARG A 921 -12.97 0.43 21.24
N LYS A 922 -13.31 1.71 21.29
CA LYS A 922 -13.73 2.34 22.54
C LYS A 922 -15.06 1.73 23.04
N PRO A 923 -15.35 1.83 24.34
CA PRO A 923 -16.63 1.37 24.89
C PRO A 923 -17.84 2.06 24.25
N ILE A 924 -18.99 1.37 24.26
CA ILE A 924 -20.23 1.83 23.62
C ILE A 924 -20.63 3.26 24.05
N TYR A 925 -20.52 3.59 25.33
CA TYR A 925 -20.90 4.89 25.90
C TYR A 925 -20.08 6.08 25.37
N THR A 926 -18.94 5.83 24.72
CA THR A 926 -18.16 6.90 24.08
C THR A 926 -18.75 7.36 22.74
N ASN A 927 -19.64 6.55 22.16
CA ASN A 927 -20.38 6.88 20.96
C ASN A 927 -21.75 7.44 21.38
N TYR A 928 -21.77 8.70 21.80
CA TYR A 928 -22.97 9.36 22.34
C TYR A 928 -24.15 9.33 21.36
N ILE A 929 -23.89 9.45 20.05
CA ILE A 929 -24.92 9.39 19.01
C ILE A 929 -25.56 8.00 19.00
N PHE A 930 -24.75 6.93 18.95
CA PHE A 930 -25.27 5.56 18.94
C PHE A 930 -25.97 5.21 20.25
N SER A 931 -25.38 5.52 21.41
CA SER A 931 -26.01 5.24 22.69
C SER A 931 -27.30 6.02 22.90
N GLY A 932 -27.34 7.31 22.53
CA GLY A 932 -28.54 8.13 22.61
C GLY A 932 -29.67 7.61 21.71
N LEU A 933 -29.34 7.26 20.46
CA LEU A 933 -30.32 6.70 19.52
C LEU A 933 -30.80 5.31 19.94
N LEU A 934 -29.92 4.46 20.47
CA LEU A 934 -30.30 3.14 20.97
C LEU A 934 -31.23 3.24 22.20
N CYS A 935 -30.94 4.18 23.12
CA CYS A 935 -31.84 4.48 24.24
C CYS A 935 -33.18 5.04 23.77
N LEU A 936 -33.18 5.93 22.76
CA LEU A 936 -34.41 6.46 22.17
C LEU A 936 -35.23 5.36 21.51
N GLN A 937 -34.60 4.49 20.71
CA GLN A 937 -35.27 3.34 20.06
C GLN A 937 -35.85 2.37 21.09
N LEU A 938 -35.11 2.09 22.16
CA LEU A 938 -35.60 1.27 23.28
C LEU A 938 -36.79 1.95 23.97
N GLY A 939 -36.68 3.25 24.27
CA GLY A 939 -37.73 4.04 24.90
C GLY A 939 -39.00 4.10 24.07
N VAL A 940 -38.89 4.36 22.76
CA VAL A 940 -40.02 4.35 21.83
C VAL A 940 -40.64 2.96 21.72
N SER A 941 -39.83 1.89 21.64
CA SER A 941 -40.36 0.51 21.56
C SER A 941 -41.06 0.09 22.85
N LEU A 942 -40.55 0.49 24.02
CA LEU A 942 -41.20 0.26 25.31
C LEU A 942 -42.47 1.12 25.45
N PHE A 943 -42.42 2.37 25.01
CA PHE A 943 -43.60 3.23 24.97
C PHE A 943 -44.69 2.60 24.09
N LEU A 944 -44.38 2.17 22.86
CA LEU A 944 -45.33 1.49 21.98
C LEU A 944 -45.85 0.17 22.57
N LEU A 945 -45.07 -0.54 23.38
CA LEU A 945 -45.51 -1.75 24.06
C LEU A 945 -46.55 -1.46 25.17
N PHE A 946 -46.45 -0.32 25.85
CA PHE A 946 -47.31 0.02 27.00
C PHE A 946 -48.34 1.12 26.74
N ALA A 947 -48.22 1.90 25.68
CA ALA A 947 -49.10 3.01 25.36
C ALA A 947 -50.46 2.48 24.88
N ASP A 948 -51.46 2.48 25.75
CA ASP A 948 -52.85 2.16 25.42
C ASP A 948 -53.53 3.27 24.60
N LEU A 949 -52.92 3.63 23.46
CA LEU A 949 -53.43 4.64 22.55
C LEU A 949 -54.05 3.98 21.32
N GLU A 950 -55.38 3.95 21.29
CA GLU A 950 -56.18 3.26 20.28
C GLU A 950 -55.83 3.68 18.85
N GLY A 951 -55.59 4.97 18.61
CA GLY A 951 -55.21 5.48 17.28
C GLY A 951 -53.83 4.99 16.79
N ILE A 952 -52.88 4.75 17.69
CA ILE A 952 -51.56 4.20 17.33
C ILE A 952 -51.68 2.70 17.06
N TYR A 953 -52.42 1.98 17.90
CA TYR A 953 -52.61 0.53 17.77
C TYR A 953 -53.37 0.18 16.48
N GLN A 954 -54.42 0.93 16.15
CA GLN A 954 -55.13 0.77 14.88
C GLN A 954 -54.20 0.99 13.67
N ARG A 955 -53.37 2.04 13.69
CA ARG A 955 -52.42 2.31 12.59
C ARG A 955 -51.30 1.29 12.50
N MET A 956 -50.83 0.77 13.64
CA MET A 956 -49.80 -0.27 13.69
C MET A 956 -50.35 -1.69 13.52
N GLU A 957 -51.66 -1.86 13.32
CA GLU A 957 -52.35 -3.15 13.22
C GLU A 957 -52.05 -4.05 14.44
N LEU A 958 -52.07 -3.46 15.65
CA LEU A 958 -51.84 -4.14 16.93
C LEU A 958 -53.16 -4.28 17.70
N LEU A 959 -53.30 -5.40 18.43
CA LEU A 959 -54.42 -5.63 19.34
C LEU A 959 -54.11 -5.15 20.75
N CYS A 960 -55.12 -4.65 21.45
CA CYS A 960 -55.01 -4.36 22.87
C CYS A 960 -54.85 -5.68 23.66
N THR A 961 -53.72 -5.82 24.36
CA THR A 961 -53.43 -6.96 25.24
C THR A 961 -53.41 -6.52 26.72
N PRO A 962 -53.69 -7.40 27.68
CA PRO A 962 -53.62 -7.05 29.10
C PRO A 962 -52.23 -6.60 29.53
N THR A 963 -52.14 -5.69 30.50
CA THR A 963 -50.87 -5.17 31.02
C THR A 963 -49.96 -6.27 31.58
N ILE A 964 -50.54 -7.30 32.22
CA ILE A 964 -49.82 -8.48 32.73
C ILE A 964 -49.10 -9.24 31.61
N TRP A 965 -49.70 -9.31 30.42
CA TRP A 965 -49.09 -9.95 29.26
C TRP A 965 -47.87 -9.15 28.77
N ARG A 966 -48.00 -7.83 28.68
CA ARG A 966 -46.92 -6.93 28.26
C ARG A 966 -45.71 -7.01 29.19
N VAL A 967 -45.95 -7.09 30.51
CA VAL A 967 -44.89 -7.33 31.51
C VAL A 967 -44.24 -8.69 31.29
N SER A 968 -45.02 -9.73 30.98
CA SER A 968 -44.48 -11.06 30.67
C SER A 968 -43.57 -11.04 29.44
N VAL A 969 -43.94 -10.30 28.39
CA VAL A 969 -43.10 -10.08 27.19
C VAL A 969 -41.78 -9.40 27.56
N LEU A 970 -41.82 -8.38 28.42
CA LEU A 970 -40.62 -7.71 28.89
C LEU A 970 -39.69 -8.65 29.70
N ILE A 971 -40.25 -9.50 30.56
CA ILE A 971 -39.47 -10.49 31.33
C ILE A 971 -38.79 -11.50 30.39
N MET A 972 -39.50 -12.01 29.38
CA MET A 972 -38.94 -12.92 28.37
C MET A 972 -37.73 -12.29 27.67
N LEU A 973 -37.83 -11.01 27.31
CA LEU A 973 -36.75 -10.26 26.67
C LEU A 973 -35.56 -9.96 27.59
N LEU A 974 -35.83 -9.68 28.86
CA LEU A 974 -34.77 -9.48 29.87
C LEU A 974 -33.94 -10.77 30.04
N VAL A 975 -34.61 -11.92 30.16
CA VAL A 975 -33.94 -13.23 30.26
C VAL A 975 -33.13 -13.51 29.00
N PHE A 976 -33.70 -13.29 27.82
CA PHE A 976 -33.00 -13.41 26.54
C PHE A 976 -31.73 -12.55 26.49
N PHE A 977 -31.83 -11.28 26.87
CA PHE A 977 -30.69 -10.35 26.90
C PHE A 977 -29.58 -10.81 27.85
N LEU A 978 -29.94 -11.24 29.06
CA LEU A 978 -28.97 -11.72 30.06
C LEU A 978 -28.23 -12.97 29.57
N VAL A 979 -28.96 -13.96 29.02
CA VAL A 979 -28.37 -15.21 28.49
C VAL A 979 -27.47 -14.92 27.29
N SER A 980 -27.95 -14.15 26.31
CA SER A 980 -27.18 -13.78 25.11
C SER A 980 -25.90 -13.01 25.47
N SER A 981 -26.00 -12.04 26.38
CA SER A 981 -24.85 -11.25 26.85
C SER A 981 -23.80 -12.09 27.57
N LEU A 982 -24.21 -12.95 28.51
CA LEU A 982 -23.30 -13.84 29.24
C LEU A 982 -22.52 -14.76 28.31
N VAL A 983 -23.21 -15.34 27.32
CA VAL A 983 -22.61 -16.28 26.37
C VAL A 983 -21.64 -15.56 25.45
N GLU A 984 -22.03 -14.41 24.91
CA GLU A 984 -21.16 -13.63 24.03
C GLU A 984 -19.90 -13.16 24.77
N VAL A 985 -20.02 -12.71 26.03
CA VAL A 985 -18.87 -12.32 26.86
C VAL A 985 -17.91 -13.49 27.08
N ARG A 986 -18.42 -14.68 27.44
CA ARG A 986 -17.59 -15.88 27.69
C ARG A 986 -16.93 -16.44 26.44
N TYR A 987 -17.65 -16.53 25.32
CA TYR A 987 -17.08 -17.04 24.06
C TYR A 987 -16.01 -16.10 23.49
N THR A 988 -16.20 -14.79 23.65
CA THR A 988 -15.26 -13.79 23.14
C THR A 988 -14.07 -13.54 24.07
N SER A 989 -14.18 -13.79 25.38
CA SER A 989 -13.06 -13.61 26.34
C SER A 989 -12.04 -14.75 26.33
N LEU A 990 -12.41 -15.94 25.84
CA LEU A 990 -11.47 -17.06 25.74
C LEU A 990 -10.34 -16.75 24.74
N PRO A 991 -9.05 -16.87 25.13
CA PRO A 991 -7.94 -16.67 24.21
C PRO A 991 -7.94 -17.71 23.09
N PRO A 992 -7.40 -17.40 21.89
CA PRO A 992 -7.47 -18.28 20.71
C PRO A 992 -6.97 -19.71 20.98
N ARG A 993 -5.94 -19.86 21.82
CA ARG A 993 -5.38 -21.17 22.21
C ARG A 993 -6.34 -22.03 23.05
N ALA A 994 -7.22 -21.42 23.85
CA ALA A 994 -8.24 -22.13 24.62
C ALA A 994 -9.46 -22.51 23.76
N ARG A 995 -9.79 -21.72 22.74
CA ARG A 995 -10.91 -21.98 21.82
C ARG A 995 -10.74 -23.27 21.01
N ILE A 996 -9.51 -23.57 20.57
CA ILE A 996 -9.21 -24.79 19.80
C ILE A 996 -9.32 -26.04 20.69
N ARG A 997 -8.92 -25.96 21.97
CA ARG A 997 -9.11 -27.07 22.93
C ARG A 997 -10.58 -27.28 23.29
N GLY A 998 -11.36 -26.21 23.46
CA GLY A 998 -12.82 -26.31 23.68
C GLY A 998 -13.58 -26.91 22.51
N CYS A 999 -13.23 -26.56 21.27
CA CYS A 999 -13.83 -27.18 20.08
C CYS A 999 -13.45 -28.66 19.93
N ARG A 1000 -12.23 -29.07 20.31
CA ARG A 1000 -11.83 -30.49 20.37
C ARG A 1000 -12.55 -31.30 21.46
N ALA A 1001 -13.08 -30.64 22.49
CA ALA A 1001 -13.92 -31.26 23.50
C ALA A 1001 -15.37 -31.42 23.00
N GLY A 1002 -15.92 -30.41 22.31
CA GLY A 1002 -17.25 -30.48 21.68
C GLY A 1002 -17.35 -31.49 20.53
N SER A 1003 -16.30 -31.62 19.71
CA SER A 1003 -16.24 -32.65 18.66
C SER A 1003 -16.10 -34.07 19.24
N ARG A 1004 -15.51 -34.23 20.43
CA ARG A 1004 -15.45 -35.51 21.14
C ARG A 1004 -16.82 -35.94 21.68
N TRP A 1005 -17.70 -34.98 21.99
CA TRP A 1005 -19.09 -35.24 22.40
C TRP A 1005 -19.96 -35.72 21.22
N LEU A 1006 -19.74 -35.19 20.01
CA LEU A 1006 -20.45 -35.62 18.80
C LEU A 1006 -19.91 -36.94 18.21
N LEU A 1007 -18.62 -37.26 18.41
CA LEU A 1007 -18.01 -38.53 17.99
C LEU A 1007 -18.16 -39.66 19.02
N GLY A 1008 -18.46 -39.33 20.28
CA GLY A 1008 -18.64 -40.30 21.38
C GLY A 1008 -19.94 -41.11 21.33
N LEU A 1009 -20.86 -40.79 20.42
CA LEU A 1009 -22.13 -41.51 20.24
C LEU A 1009 -22.09 -42.58 19.13
N ARG A 1010 -20.93 -42.84 18.52
CA ARG A 1010 -20.82 -43.79 17.38
C ARG A 1010 -19.90 -44.99 17.59
N GLN A 1011 -19.34 -45.19 18.77
CA GLN A 1011 -18.54 -46.39 19.08
C GLN A 1011 -18.93 -46.97 20.44
N GLY A 1012 -20.00 -47.76 20.42
CA GLY A 1012 -20.36 -48.69 21.48
C GLY A 1012 -20.71 -50.04 20.89
N ARG A 1013 -19.69 -50.86 20.57
CA ARG A 1013 -19.68 -52.34 20.62
C ARG A 1013 -18.42 -52.91 19.94
N ALA A 1014 -17.95 -54.03 20.52
CA ALA A 1014 -16.74 -54.81 20.25
C ALA A 1014 -15.45 -54.15 20.80
N GLY A 1015 -14.70 -54.71 21.74
CA GLY A 1015 -14.65 -56.07 22.29
C GLY A 1015 -13.17 -56.45 22.44
N GLY A 1016 -12.68 -56.56 23.68
CA GLY A 1016 -11.59 -57.44 24.11
C GLY A 1016 -10.13 -57.11 23.72
N GLY A 1017 -9.30 -56.88 24.74
CA GLY A 1017 -7.97 -57.50 24.85
C GLY A 1017 -6.73 -56.61 24.69
N GLY A 1018 -5.87 -56.61 25.72
CA GLY A 1018 -4.41 -56.51 25.53
C GLY A 1018 -3.71 -55.28 26.11
N ARG A 1019 -2.94 -55.51 27.19
CA ARG A 1019 -1.94 -54.61 27.80
C ARG A 1019 -0.92 -54.08 26.79
N LEU A 1020 -0.43 -52.85 26.99
CA LEU A 1020 1.01 -52.54 27.03
C LEU A 1020 1.26 -51.10 27.53
N GLN A 1021 1.98 -51.04 28.66
CA GLN A 1021 2.65 -49.85 29.17
C GLN A 1021 3.86 -49.51 28.28
N GLY A 1022 4.16 -48.22 28.14
CA GLY A 1022 5.52 -47.75 27.88
C GLY A 1022 5.76 -47.02 26.56
N TRP A 1023 6.18 -45.77 26.70
CA TRP A 1023 7.13 -45.05 25.83
C TRP A 1023 6.64 -44.23 24.61
N LYS A 1024 7.33 -43.07 24.49
CA LYS A 1024 7.54 -42.17 23.35
C LYS A 1024 6.39 -41.21 23.01
N ALA A 1025 6.47 -39.93 23.40
CA ALA A 1025 7.38 -38.90 22.89
C ALA A 1025 7.26 -38.68 21.36
N GLY A 1026 6.72 -37.51 21.00
CA GLY A 1026 7.06 -36.73 19.81
C GLY A 1026 7.01 -37.41 18.44
N PHE A 1027 5.86 -37.35 17.79
CA PHE A 1027 5.74 -37.32 16.32
C PHE A 1027 4.80 -36.15 15.97
N LYS A 1028 5.26 -35.06 15.33
CA LYS A 1028 5.61 -34.91 13.91
C LYS A 1028 4.59 -35.61 12.99
N ALA A 1029 3.72 -34.82 12.36
CA ALA A 1029 3.58 -34.82 10.90
C ALA A 1029 2.76 -33.59 10.43
N PRO A 1030 3.09 -33.03 9.26
CA PRO A 1030 2.63 -31.74 8.77
C PRO A 1030 1.33 -31.86 7.97
N LEU A 1031 0.52 -30.79 7.98
CA LEU A 1031 -0.48 -30.44 6.96
C LEU A 1031 -0.79 -28.94 7.06
#